data_AF-W6A6W3-F1
#
_entry.id   AF-W6A6W3-F1
#
_cell.length_a   1.000
_cell.length_b   1.000
_cell.length_c   1.000
_cell.angle_alpha   90.00
_cell.angle_beta   90.00
_cell.angle_gamma   90.00
#
_symmetry.space_group_name_H-M   'P 1'
#
loop_
_entity.id
_entity.type
_entity.pdbx_description
1 polymer ?
#
loop_
_entity_poly.entity_id
_entity_poly.type
_entity_poly.pdbx_seq_one_letter_code
_entity_poly.pdbx_strand_id
1 'polypeptide(L)'
;MELKNKVSKEDFKRYMNDCSKLSWIFHSIDNFKKAIDFKKSHKISTKLKVELENSDEYNTAEGFEPLTLYERLLTASDLTKDELIQQKALLANIDNANGLELSPTPAETIIDGNAVGDAAREYFIADLYEYNREHKTQYQYFDFLQYGFAESVDLTRDILKDDTHRVLFEPSFEYGNSKLKIRCDILINKGNRHVEIIEVKGSTKEKKDHFYDLFYQWYLLKKLGYIIDSVKLCLINKNYYRGLGEIDPGLVLSLEEEFIDFEKEIKIPFLDNDFEVPNNDFKSDIEYSKLFVVSNTYNEQKIKPDYLAIFENIADKNDIDYLFEKIAAIYNDENFLLNEKCGKFKMDFKNETIDYKKAYCRHIFKYRNLDEFNVLNLPQMHTKVGEILWTRDFFYLKDIQDPFDKKYTDSQNKPIFSATNARLINLTNQYLKNNCQTSPDMIVDMNRIDDIVDLLKDYYQYPVYMYDFETSKWAVPNFNKSKSYMQIPFQYSIHTILDDKYDFKNSQATMKHANFIANSQNDPRPEFIQKFIKDSFEFGPGIYVAYNKSFEKMVLRQLIQLFPEYRKPLHYIWQNTIDLRDFFAKAQNNWLIYHPEFKGKSSIKITQPVLDGSLSYKDLRINKGDKASQVFRQFADDFFTQEQWENIFKKDMLAYCDRDTLAMVVVLQKVVELIKEIDPMLIETIKKGES
;
A
#
# COMPACT_ATOMS: atom_id res chain seq x y z
N MET A 1 -21.65 -32.74 -5.48
CA MET A 1 -21.30 -31.76 -4.42
C MET A 1 -22.55 -31.14 -3.86
N GLU A 2 -22.76 -31.26 -2.55
CA GLU A 2 -23.81 -30.54 -1.82
C GLU A 2 -23.15 -29.64 -0.77
N LEU A 3 -23.09 -28.34 -1.03
CA LEU A 3 -22.42 -27.39 -0.15
C LEU A 3 -23.30 -27.02 1.04
N LYS A 4 -22.79 -27.25 2.26
CA LYS A 4 -23.47 -26.86 3.50
C LYS A 4 -23.72 -25.34 3.59
N ASN A 5 -22.81 -24.54 3.05
CA ASN A 5 -22.86 -23.07 3.04
C ASN A 5 -22.45 -22.49 1.70
N LYS A 6 -22.79 -21.21 1.48
CA LYS A 6 -22.24 -20.48 0.34
C LYS A 6 -20.71 -20.40 0.49
N VAL A 7 -19.99 -20.40 -0.61
CA VAL A 7 -18.55 -20.08 -0.62
C VAL A 7 -18.40 -19.02 -1.70
N SER A 8 -18.26 -17.76 -1.30
CA SER A 8 -18.09 -16.68 -2.25
C SER A 8 -16.67 -16.66 -2.84
N LYS A 9 -16.47 -15.91 -3.93
CA LYS A 9 -15.15 -15.71 -4.54
C LYS A 9 -14.13 -15.16 -3.53
N GLU A 10 -14.53 -14.15 -2.75
CA GLU A 10 -13.69 -13.56 -1.71
C GLU A 10 -13.47 -14.49 -0.51
N ASP A 11 -14.45 -15.32 -0.15
CA ASP A 11 -14.27 -16.34 0.88
C ASP A 11 -13.20 -17.36 0.49
N PHE A 12 -13.23 -17.82 -0.77
CA PHE A 12 -12.24 -18.72 -1.34
C PHE A 12 -10.85 -18.09 -1.37
N LYS A 13 -10.73 -16.86 -1.88
CA LYS A 13 -9.46 -16.10 -1.89
C LYS A 13 -8.86 -15.92 -0.51
N ARG A 14 -9.64 -15.40 0.45
CA ARG A 14 -9.21 -15.22 1.85
C ARG A 14 -8.79 -16.53 2.49
N TYR A 15 -9.46 -17.63 2.16
CA TYR A 15 -9.10 -18.96 2.66
C TYR A 15 -7.74 -19.41 2.13
N MET A 16 -7.53 -19.29 0.81
CA MET A 16 -6.33 -19.78 0.13
C MET A 16 -5.11 -18.88 0.38
N ASN A 17 -5.26 -17.55 0.28
CA ASN A 17 -4.16 -16.61 0.40
C ASN A 17 -3.83 -16.28 1.87
N ASP A 18 -4.83 -15.93 2.68
CA ASP A 18 -4.58 -15.41 4.02
C ASP A 18 -4.66 -16.49 5.09
N CYS A 19 -5.89 -16.85 5.49
CA CYS A 19 -6.18 -17.72 6.62
C CYS A 19 -7.64 -18.15 6.62
N SER A 20 -7.87 -19.44 6.89
CA SER A 20 -9.21 -20.03 7.04
C SER A 20 -10.08 -19.31 8.08
N LYS A 21 -9.49 -18.80 9.18
CA LYS A 21 -10.26 -18.08 10.21
C LYS A 21 -10.68 -16.69 9.77
N LEU A 22 -9.91 -16.03 8.90
CA LEU A 22 -10.31 -14.75 8.31
C LEU A 22 -11.46 -14.98 7.34
N SER A 23 -11.32 -15.97 6.47
CA SER A 23 -12.44 -16.43 5.63
C SER A 23 -13.70 -16.71 6.47
N TRP A 24 -13.57 -17.33 7.65
CA TRP A 24 -14.69 -17.55 8.58
C TRP A 24 -15.34 -16.27 9.10
N ILE A 25 -14.54 -15.32 9.63
CA ILE A 25 -15.05 -14.06 10.21
C ILE A 25 -15.87 -13.29 9.18
N PHE A 26 -15.39 -13.24 7.95
CA PHE A 26 -15.90 -12.35 6.92
C PHE A 26 -16.85 -13.03 5.93
N HIS A 27 -17.23 -14.27 6.24
CA HIS A 27 -18.21 -15.02 5.47
C HIS A 27 -19.63 -14.44 5.58
N SER A 28 -20.02 -13.98 6.78
CA SER A 28 -21.36 -13.48 7.08
C SER A 28 -21.35 -12.43 8.20
N ILE A 29 -22.42 -11.63 8.29
CA ILE A 29 -22.64 -10.67 9.40
C ILE A 29 -22.64 -11.40 10.75
N ASP A 30 -23.25 -12.58 10.80
CA ASP A 30 -23.37 -13.34 12.05
C ASP A 30 -22.01 -13.84 12.55
N ASN A 31 -21.18 -14.37 11.65
CA ASN A 31 -19.81 -14.77 11.99
C ASN A 31 -18.98 -13.56 12.43
N PHE A 32 -19.15 -12.41 11.74
CA PHE A 32 -18.47 -11.18 12.08
C PHE A 32 -18.86 -10.67 13.48
N LYS A 33 -20.17 -10.61 13.79
CA LYS A 33 -20.68 -10.24 15.13
C LYS A 33 -20.16 -11.19 16.21
N LYS A 34 -20.12 -12.50 15.93
CA LYS A 34 -19.57 -13.49 16.86
C LYS A 34 -18.10 -13.25 17.17
N ALA A 35 -17.30 -12.88 16.16
CA ALA A 35 -15.90 -12.53 16.35
C ALA A 35 -15.73 -11.29 17.24
N ILE A 36 -16.60 -10.28 17.08
CA ILE A 36 -16.65 -9.11 17.98
C ILE A 36 -17.00 -9.53 19.40
N ASP A 37 -18.00 -10.38 19.59
CA ASP A 37 -18.39 -10.86 20.93
C ASP A 37 -17.25 -11.61 21.62
N PHE A 38 -16.50 -12.43 20.88
CA PHE A 38 -15.30 -13.10 21.40
C PHE A 38 -14.19 -12.13 21.76
N LYS A 39 -14.03 -11.03 21.02
CA LYS A 39 -13.07 -9.97 21.33
C LYS A 39 -13.50 -9.22 22.60
N LYS A 40 -14.76 -8.79 22.70
CA LYS A 40 -15.35 -8.10 23.88
C LYS A 40 -15.30 -8.94 25.16
N SER A 41 -15.54 -10.25 25.02
CA SER A 41 -15.46 -11.19 26.14
C SER A 41 -14.04 -11.67 26.46
N HIS A 42 -13.01 -11.05 25.87
CA HIS A 42 -11.61 -11.40 26.08
C HIS A 42 -11.30 -12.90 25.85
N LYS A 43 -11.97 -13.52 24.87
CA LYS A 43 -11.67 -14.89 24.45
C LYS A 43 -10.56 -14.93 23.39
N ILE A 44 -10.56 -13.95 22.49
CA ILE A 44 -9.57 -13.83 21.42
C ILE A 44 -8.96 -12.43 21.37
N SER A 45 -7.75 -12.36 20.82
CA SER A 45 -7.13 -11.12 20.32
C SER A 45 -6.92 -11.27 18.81
N THR A 46 -6.99 -10.14 18.11
CA THR A 46 -6.86 -10.08 16.66
C THR A 46 -5.69 -9.20 16.25
N LYS A 47 -4.94 -9.66 15.25
CA LYS A 47 -3.91 -8.88 14.54
C LYS A 47 -4.17 -9.03 13.05
N LEU A 48 -5.15 -8.27 12.61
CA LEU A 48 -5.53 -8.18 11.22
C LEU A 48 -4.72 -7.05 10.61
N LYS A 49 -3.73 -7.38 9.79
CA LYS A 49 -3.08 -6.39 8.94
C LYS A 49 -3.62 -6.64 7.55
N VAL A 50 -4.59 -5.84 7.12
CA VAL A 50 -4.85 -5.70 5.68
C VAL A 50 -3.68 -4.88 5.17
N GLU A 51 -2.79 -5.51 4.41
CA GLU A 51 -1.84 -4.76 3.61
C GLU A 51 -2.67 -4.06 2.55
N LEU A 52 -2.73 -2.72 2.61
CA LEU A 52 -3.31 -1.95 1.51
C LEU A 52 -2.56 -2.36 0.24
N GLU A 53 -3.31 -2.71 -0.81
CA GLU A 53 -2.73 -3.16 -2.07
C GLU A 53 -1.83 -2.06 -2.65
N ASN A 54 -0.54 -2.15 -2.36
CA ASN A 54 0.63 -1.55 -3.01
C ASN A 54 1.86 -1.74 -2.09
N SER A 55 2.09 -2.96 -1.59
CA SER A 55 3.15 -3.25 -0.61
C SER A 55 4.58 -3.31 -1.17
N ASP A 56 4.80 -2.87 -2.41
CA ASP A 56 6.15 -2.49 -2.86
C ASP A 56 6.51 -1.05 -2.46
N GLU A 57 5.55 -0.26 -1.97
CA GLU A 57 5.74 1.17 -1.77
C GLU A 57 5.13 1.67 -0.46
N TYR A 58 6.05 1.99 0.45
CA TYR A 58 5.89 2.91 1.57
C TYR A 58 5.08 2.49 2.79
N ASN A 59 5.57 3.01 3.89
CA ASN A 59 5.37 2.57 5.25
C ASN A 59 4.05 3.14 5.81
N THR A 60 2.91 2.90 5.14
CA THR A 60 1.60 2.99 5.80
C THR A 60 1.42 1.75 6.69
N ALA A 61 2.32 1.63 7.68
CA ALA A 61 2.32 0.60 8.72
C ALA A 61 1.29 0.89 9.83
N GLU A 62 0.17 1.49 9.45
CA GLU A 62 -1.09 1.39 10.17
C GLU A 62 -2.06 0.62 9.29
N GLY A 63 -1.78 -0.68 9.16
CA GLY A 63 -2.85 -1.59 8.74
C GLY A 63 -4.02 -1.37 9.67
N PHE A 64 -5.19 -1.13 9.09
CA PHE A 64 -6.41 -0.98 9.85
C PHE A 64 -6.82 -2.36 10.43
N GLU A 65 -7.38 -2.40 11.64
CA GLU A 65 -7.89 -3.64 12.26
C GLU A 65 -9.38 -3.81 11.94
N PRO A 66 -9.78 -4.52 10.86
CA PRO A 66 -11.13 -4.41 10.26
C PRO A 66 -12.27 -4.66 11.24
N LEU A 67 -12.07 -5.51 12.25
CA LEU A 67 -13.07 -5.73 13.28
C LEU A 67 -13.44 -4.43 14.01
N THR A 68 -12.47 -3.57 14.29
CA THR A 68 -12.70 -2.26 14.95
C THR A 68 -13.45 -1.27 14.04
N LEU A 69 -13.25 -1.26 12.70
CA LEU A 69 -13.97 -0.31 11.80
C LEU A 69 -15.44 -0.65 11.80
N TYR A 70 -15.67 -1.92 11.48
CA TYR A 70 -16.99 -2.41 11.16
C TYR A 70 -17.78 -2.68 12.43
N GLU A 71 -17.13 -2.86 13.58
CA GLU A 71 -17.80 -2.85 14.88
C GLU A 71 -18.61 -1.57 15.06
N ARG A 72 -18.00 -0.39 14.90
CA ARG A 72 -18.72 0.88 15.05
C ARG A 72 -19.85 0.96 14.03
N LEU A 73 -19.55 0.69 12.76
CA LEU A 73 -20.54 0.73 11.69
C LEU A 73 -21.72 -0.22 11.94
N LEU A 74 -21.53 -1.37 12.59
CA LEU A 74 -22.60 -2.36 12.81
C LEU A 74 -23.29 -2.27 14.17
N THR A 75 -22.73 -1.53 15.14
CA THR A 75 -23.23 -1.52 16.53
C THR A 75 -23.57 -0.14 17.09
N ALA A 76 -23.04 0.95 16.52
CA ALA A 76 -23.34 2.30 16.99
C ALA A 76 -24.75 2.74 16.57
N SER A 77 -25.45 3.42 17.46
CA SER A 77 -26.77 4.01 17.20
C SER A 77 -26.68 5.43 16.64
N ASP A 78 -25.51 6.06 16.70
CA ASP A 78 -25.23 7.46 16.41
C ASP A 78 -24.21 7.65 15.27
N LEU A 79 -24.45 6.98 14.13
CA LEU A 79 -23.58 7.09 12.96
C LEU A 79 -23.70 8.46 12.28
N THR A 80 -22.56 9.01 11.84
CA THR A 80 -22.52 10.19 10.97
C THR A 80 -23.11 9.87 9.58
N LYS A 81 -23.39 10.90 8.76
CA LYS A 81 -23.91 10.69 7.40
C LYS A 81 -22.99 9.83 6.53
N ASP A 82 -21.67 10.06 6.62
CA ASP A 82 -20.67 9.30 5.87
C ASP A 82 -20.58 7.85 6.38
N GLU A 83 -20.62 7.65 7.70
CA GLU A 83 -20.65 6.31 8.29
C GLU A 83 -21.94 5.54 7.94
N LEU A 84 -23.09 6.21 7.82
CA LEU A 84 -24.33 5.58 7.35
C LEU A 84 -24.22 5.12 5.89
N ILE A 85 -23.55 5.90 5.04
CA ILE A 85 -23.27 5.50 3.66
C ILE A 85 -22.34 4.28 3.64
N GLN A 86 -21.28 4.29 4.45
CA GLN A 86 -20.35 3.16 4.59
C GLN A 86 -21.04 1.91 5.15
N GLN A 87 -21.92 2.06 6.16
CA GLN A 87 -22.70 0.96 6.72
C GLN A 87 -23.61 0.35 5.66
N LYS A 88 -24.33 1.18 4.88
CA LYS A 88 -25.17 0.69 3.78
C LYS A 88 -24.36 -0.03 2.71
N ALA A 89 -23.20 0.50 2.33
CA ALA A 89 -22.30 -0.13 1.37
C ALA A 89 -21.77 -1.47 1.90
N LEU A 90 -21.40 -1.54 3.18
CA LEU A 90 -20.95 -2.76 3.84
C LEU A 90 -22.05 -3.84 3.83
N LEU A 91 -23.27 -3.48 4.21
CA LEU A 91 -24.41 -4.40 4.23
C LEU A 91 -24.75 -4.89 2.82
N ALA A 92 -24.69 -4.00 1.81
CA ALA A 92 -24.89 -4.37 0.41
C ALA A 92 -23.78 -5.31 -0.12
N ASN A 93 -22.52 -5.12 0.30
CA ASN A 93 -21.40 -5.95 -0.13
C ASN A 93 -21.43 -7.38 0.43
N ILE A 94 -22.04 -7.61 1.59
CA ILE A 94 -22.16 -8.96 2.17
C ILE A 94 -23.10 -9.85 1.35
N ASP A 95 -24.10 -9.23 0.71
CA ASP A 95 -25.07 -9.89 -0.17
C ASP A 95 -24.64 -9.89 -1.64
N ASN A 96 -23.53 -9.22 -1.98
CA ASN A 96 -22.97 -9.20 -3.32
C ASN A 96 -22.45 -10.60 -3.72
N ALA A 97 -22.50 -10.91 -5.02
CA ALA A 97 -22.12 -12.19 -5.59
C ALA A 97 -20.68 -12.62 -5.28
N ASN A 98 -19.78 -11.65 -5.14
CA ASN A 98 -18.37 -11.87 -4.85
C ASN A 98 -18.09 -12.12 -3.35
N GLY A 99 -19.01 -11.77 -2.45
CA GLY A 99 -18.83 -11.82 -1.00
C GLY A 99 -18.27 -10.53 -0.39
N LEU A 100 -17.97 -10.57 0.92
CA LEU A 100 -17.54 -9.39 1.68
C LEU A 100 -16.09 -9.00 1.38
N GLU A 101 -15.86 -8.03 0.52
CA GLU A 101 -14.52 -7.48 0.35
C GLU A 101 -14.14 -6.59 1.55
N LEU A 102 -13.01 -6.90 2.19
CA LEU A 102 -12.53 -6.18 3.36
C LEU A 102 -11.48 -5.19 2.96
N SER A 103 -11.97 -4.08 2.45
CA SER A 103 -11.13 -2.94 2.34
C SER A 103 -11.94 -1.77 2.84
N PRO A 104 -11.40 -0.93 3.74
CA PRO A 104 -11.63 0.48 3.59
C PRO A 104 -10.93 0.86 2.28
N THR A 105 -11.45 0.41 1.13
CA THR A 105 -10.83 0.69 -0.15
C THR A 105 -10.85 2.20 -0.23
N PRO A 106 -9.68 2.86 -0.25
CA PRO A 106 -9.66 4.30 -0.44
C PRO A 106 -10.54 4.61 -1.64
N ALA A 107 -11.29 5.70 -1.61
CA ALA A 107 -12.17 6.04 -2.75
C ALA A 107 -11.37 5.99 -4.07
N GLU A 108 -10.08 6.35 -4.03
CA GLU A 108 -9.12 6.21 -5.12
C GLU A 108 -9.07 4.80 -5.76
N THR A 109 -9.04 3.73 -4.97
CA THR A 109 -8.95 2.35 -5.50
C THR A 109 -10.24 1.93 -6.20
N ILE A 110 -11.40 2.36 -5.70
CA ILE A 110 -12.69 2.11 -6.36
C ILE A 110 -12.76 2.88 -7.68
N ILE A 111 -12.37 4.16 -7.65
CA ILE A 111 -12.30 5.00 -8.85
C ILE A 111 -11.35 4.39 -9.89
N ASP A 112 -10.18 3.90 -9.45
CA ASP A 112 -9.20 3.21 -10.30
C ASP A 112 -9.76 1.92 -10.89
N GLY A 113 -10.42 1.08 -10.08
CA GLY A 113 -11.04 -0.16 -10.55
C GLY A 113 -12.08 0.10 -11.63
N ASN A 114 -12.95 1.09 -11.42
CA ASN A 114 -13.97 1.48 -12.40
C ASN A 114 -13.33 2.04 -13.69
N ALA A 115 -12.38 2.97 -13.57
CA ALA A 115 -11.70 3.55 -14.73
C ALA A 115 -10.94 2.49 -15.56
N VAL A 116 -10.35 1.50 -14.91
CA VAL A 116 -9.70 0.36 -15.58
C VAL A 116 -10.73 -0.55 -16.24
N GLY A 117 -11.84 -0.84 -15.57
CA GLY A 117 -12.94 -1.62 -16.14
C GLY A 117 -13.49 -0.96 -17.41
N ASP A 118 -13.79 0.34 -17.37
CA ASP A 118 -14.29 1.10 -18.51
C ASP A 118 -13.26 1.14 -19.65
N ALA A 119 -11.98 1.40 -19.33
CA ALA A 119 -10.91 1.35 -20.33
C ALA A 119 -10.78 -0.04 -20.98
N ALA A 120 -10.98 -1.11 -20.23
CA ALA A 120 -10.97 -2.47 -20.76
C ALA A 120 -12.20 -2.73 -21.65
N ARG A 121 -13.38 -2.21 -21.30
CA ARG A 121 -14.57 -2.30 -22.18
C ARG A 121 -14.28 -1.68 -23.54
N GLU A 122 -13.76 -0.45 -23.56
CA GLU A 122 -13.39 0.24 -24.80
C GLU A 122 -12.36 -0.56 -25.62
N TYR A 123 -11.34 -1.12 -24.95
CA TYR A 123 -10.35 -1.99 -25.60
C TYR A 123 -11.00 -3.19 -26.31
N PHE A 124 -11.84 -3.96 -25.60
CA PHE A 124 -12.43 -5.18 -26.15
C PHE A 124 -13.57 -4.91 -27.13
N ILE A 125 -14.24 -3.77 -27.05
CA ILE A 125 -15.19 -3.31 -28.08
C ILE A 125 -14.42 -3.00 -29.38
N ALA A 126 -13.31 -2.28 -29.29
CA ALA A 126 -12.45 -2.00 -30.44
C ALA A 126 -11.91 -3.30 -31.06
N ASP A 127 -11.40 -4.23 -30.23
CA ASP A 127 -10.92 -5.54 -30.65
C ASP A 127 -12.02 -6.35 -31.38
N LEU A 128 -13.27 -6.33 -30.89
CA LEU A 128 -14.40 -6.96 -31.56
C LEU A 128 -14.68 -6.37 -32.94
N TYR A 129 -14.61 -5.04 -33.08
CA TYR A 129 -14.79 -4.41 -34.39
C TYR A 129 -13.69 -4.80 -35.38
N GLU A 130 -12.44 -4.90 -34.93
CA GLU A 130 -11.34 -5.39 -35.75
C GLU A 130 -11.55 -6.86 -36.15
N TYR A 131 -11.90 -7.71 -35.19
CA TYR A 131 -12.22 -9.11 -35.43
C TYR A 131 -13.33 -9.27 -36.48
N ASN A 132 -14.43 -8.52 -36.33
CA ASN A 132 -15.56 -8.55 -37.26
C ASN A 132 -15.16 -8.13 -38.68
N ARG A 133 -14.31 -7.11 -38.80
CA ARG A 133 -13.78 -6.64 -40.09
C ARG A 133 -12.91 -7.72 -40.75
N GLU A 134 -12.01 -8.34 -39.99
CA GLU A 134 -11.09 -9.38 -40.48
C GLU A 134 -11.81 -10.67 -40.90
N HIS A 135 -12.79 -11.10 -40.10
CA HIS A 135 -13.49 -12.37 -40.30
C HIS A 135 -14.80 -12.22 -41.09
N LYS A 136 -15.17 -10.98 -41.48
CA LYS A 136 -16.42 -10.65 -42.17
C LYS A 136 -17.66 -11.11 -41.40
N THR A 137 -17.63 -10.93 -40.08
CA THR A 137 -18.74 -11.25 -39.16
C THR A 137 -19.43 -9.98 -38.69
N GLN A 138 -20.56 -10.13 -38.01
CA GLN A 138 -21.33 -9.04 -37.41
C GLN A 138 -21.66 -9.32 -35.94
N TYR A 139 -20.72 -9.93 -35.22
CA TYR A 139 -20.92 -10.25 -33.82
C TYR A 139 -21.09 -8.98 -32.98
N GLN A 140 -21.94 -9.07 -31.97
CA GLN A 140 -22.26 -7.98 -31.07
C GLN A 140 -21.61 -8.22 -29.70
N TYR A 141 -21.53 -7.15 -28.91
CA TYR A 141 -21.23 -7.25 -27.49
C TYR A 141 -22.50 -7.00 -26.66
N PHE A 142 -22.52 -7.48 -25.43
CA PHE A 142 -23.57 -7.17 -24.47
C PHE A 142 -22.98 -6.78 -23.12
N ASP A 143 -23.50 -5.72 -22.52
CA ASP A 143 -23.04 -5.21 -21.23
C ASP A 143 -24.12 -5.44 -20.15
N PHE A 144 -23.74 -6.17 -19.10
CA PHE A 144 -24.62 -6.51 -17.99
C PHE A 144 -24.57 -5.52 -16.82
N LEU A 145 -23.74 -4.47 -16.87
CA LEU A 145 -23.48 -3.54 -15.76
C LEU A 145 -24.76 -2.92 -15.17
N GLN A 146 -25.77 -2.67 -16.02
CA GLN A 146 -27.05 -2.08 -15.64
C GLN A 146 -28.01 -3.03 -14.91
N TYR A 147 -27.73 -4.33 -14.87
CA TYR A 147 -28.63 -5.35 -14.32
C TYR A 147 -28.19 -5.86 -12.94
N GLY A 148 -29.18 -6.14 -12.09
CA GLY A 148 -28.95 -6.83 -10.82
C GLY A 148 -28.44 -8.26 -11.04
N PHE A 149 -27.81 -8.88 -10.03
CA PHE A 149 -27.17 -10.19 -10.19
C PHE A 149 -28.14 -11.29 -10.67
N ALA A 150 -29.31 -11.43 -10.05
CA ALA A 150 -30.29 -12.47 -10.40
C ALA A 150 -30.77 -12.31 -11.86
N GLU A 151 -31.11 -11.08 -12.24
CA GLU A 151 -31.49 -10.74 -13.62
C GLU A 151 -30.34 -11.00 -14.60
N SER A 152 -29.11 -10.64 -14.23
CA SER A 152 -27.91 -10.90 -15.03
C SER A 152 -27.72 -12.40 -15.30
N VAL A 153 -28.00 -13.27 -14.32
CA VAL A 153 -27.90 -14.73 -14.49
C VAL A 153 -28.89 -15.25 -15.53
N ASP A 154 -30.15 -14.79 -15.46
CA ASP A 154 -31.18 -15.22 -16.39
C ASP A 154 -30.90 -14.71 -17.81
N LEU A 155 -30.54 -13.42 -17.95
CA LEU A 155 -30.15 -12.82 -19.23
C LEU A 155 -28.90 -13.48 -19.81
N THR A 156 -27.89 -13.79 -18.98
CA THR A 156 -26.67 -14.49 -19.43
C THR A 156 -27.02 -15.85 -20.02
N ARG A 157 -27.91 -16.59 -19.37
CA ARG A 157 -28.38 -17.90 -19.86
C ARG A 157 -29.12 -17.79 -21.19
N ASP A 158 -29.89 -16.74 -21.38
CA ASP A 158 -30.65 -16.52 -22.62
C ASP A 158 -29.76 -16.05 -23.77
N ILE A 159 -28.84 -15.12 -23.53
CA ILE A 159 -27.90 -14.61 -24.52
C ILE A 159 -26.95 -15.71 -25.00
N LEU A 160 -26.45 -16.57 -24.10
CA LEU A 160 -25.54 -17.67 -24.46
C LEU A 160 -26.22 -18.83 -25.22
N LYS A 161 -27.54 -18.77 -25.49
CA LYS A 161 -28.22 -19.71 -26.40
C LYS A 161 -28.01 -19.33 -27.87
N ASP A 162 -27.64 -18.08 -28.13
CA ASP A 162 -27.41 -17.56 -29.47
C ASP A 162 -25.94 -17.15 -29.63
N ASP A 163 -25.41 -17.33 -30.83
CA ASP A 163 -24.01 -17.08 -31.15
C ASP A 163 -23.79 -15.66 -31.70
N THR A 164 -24.84 -14.82 -31.73
CA THR A 164 -24.75 -13.43 -32.21
C THR A 164 -23.91 -12.52 -31.30
N HIS A 165 -23.93 -12.77 -29.99
CA HIS A 165 -23.18 -11.99 -29.00
C HIS A 165 -21.89 -12.71 -28.65
N ARG A 166 -20.76 -12.15 -29.08
CA ARG A 166 -19.43 -12.73 -28.90
C ARG A 166 -18.74 -12.23 -27.64
N VAL A 167 -18.87 -10.94 -27.32
CA VAL A 167 -18.19 -10.34 -26.15
C VAL A 167 -19.23 -9.97 -25.10
N LEU A 168 -19.12 -10.53 -23.91
CA LEU A 168 -20.04 -10.27 -22.80
C LEU A 168 -19.28 -9.60 -21.66
N PHE A 169 -19.72 -8.42 -21.24
CA PHE A 169 -19.16 -7.68 -20.10
C PHE A 169 -20.01 -7.90 -18.86
N GLU A 170 -19.42 -8.38 -17.77
CA GLU A 170 -20.12 -8.71 -16.51
C GLU A 170 -21.17 -9.85 -16.56
N PRO A 171 -21.04 -10.91 -17.40
CA PRO A 171 -21.98 -12.03 -17.37
C PRO A 171 -21.91 -12.75 -16.02
N SER A 172 -23.08 -13.15 -15.53
CA SER A 172 -23.23 -13.70 -14.18
C SER A 172 -23.69 -15.16 -14.20
N PHE A 173 -23.15 -15.96 -13.29
CA PHE A 173 -23.44 -17.39 -13.19
C PHE A 173 -23.56 -17.83 -11.74
N GLU A 174 -24.33 -18.89 -11.51
CA GLU A 174 -24.47 -19.51 -10.19
C GLU A 174 -24.60 -21.02 -10.26
N TYR A 175 -24.22 -21.71 -9.19
CA TYR A 175 -24.30 -23.17 -9.07
C TYR A 175 -24.76 -23.61 -7.68
N GLY A 176 -25.48 -24.73 -7.63
CA GLY A 176 -25.88 -25.40 -6.39
C GLY A 176 -26.82 -24.57 -5.51
N ASN A 177 -27.92 -24.06 -6.07
CA ASN A 177 -28.87 -23.16 -5.39
C ASN A 177 -28.19 -21.90 -4.85
N SER A 178 -27.48 -21.18 -5.73
CA SER A 178 -26.81 -19.92 -5.40
C SER A 178 -25.71 -20.02 -4.34
N LYS A 179 -25.19 -21.23 -4.06
CA LYS A 179 -24.10 -21.47 -3.09
C LYS A 179 -22.74 -21.05 -3.64
N LEU A 180 -22.56 -21.15 -4.94
CA LEU A 180 -21.43 -20.56 -5.67
C LEU A 180 -21.99 -19.55 -6.67
N LYS A 181 -21.35 -18.38 -6.74
CA LYS A 181 -21.71 -17.29 -7.66
C LYS A 181 -20.45 -16.67 -8.25
N ILE A 182 -20.52 -16.28 -9.53
CA ILE A 182 -19.53 -15.42 -10.17
C ILE A 182 -20.23 -14.36 -11.02
N ARG A 183 -19.57 -13.21 -11.11
CA ARG A 183 -19.73 -12.26 -12.20
C ARG A 183 -18.35 -12.15 -12.84
N CYS A 184 -18.22 -12.57 -14.09
CA CYS A 184 -16.95 -12.53 -14.82
C CYS A 184 -16.75 -11.12 -15.35
N ASP A 185 -15.54 -10.59 -15.42
CA ASP A 185 -15.35 -9.26 -16.01
C ASP A 185 -15.69 -9.29 -17.50
N ILE A 186 -15.09 -10.24 -18.24
CA ILE A 186 -15.33 -10.42 -19.66
C ILE A 186 -15.38 -11.92 -20.00
N LEU A 187 -16.36 -12.30 -20.81
CA LEU A 187 -16.48 -13.65 -21.36
C LEU A 187 -16.59 -13.58 -22.90
N ILE A 188 -15.74 -14.33 -23.59
CA ILE A 188 -15.84 -14.47 -25.05
C ILE A 188 -16.64 -15.73 -25.36
N ASN A 189 -17.82 -15.57 -25.95
CA ASN A 189 -18.66 -16.66 -26.42
C ASN A 189 -18.19 -17.12 -27.82
N LYS A 190 -17.86 -18.41 -27.96
CA LYS A 190 -17.49 -19.04 -29.23
C LYS A 190 -18.56 -19.98 -29.78
N GLY A 191 -19.72 -20.02 -29.13
CA GLY A 191 -20.82 -20.90 -29.46
C GLY A 191 -20.60 -22.33 -29.00
N ASN A 192 -21.65 -23.15 -29.07
CA ASN A 192 -21.62 -24.55 -28.63
C ASN A 192 -21.08 -24.75 -27.20
N ARG A 193 -21.33 -23.78 -26.31
CA ARG A 193 -20.83 -23.74 -24.92
C ARG A 193 -19.31 -23.58 -24.78
N HIS A 194 -18.59 -23.27 -25.85
CA HIS A 194 -17.18 -22.89 -25.80
C HIS A 194 -17.05 -21.42 -25.38
N VAL A 195 -16.21 -21.16 -24.38
CA VAL A 195 -16.01 -19.82 -23.82
C VAL A 195 -14.54 -19.53 -23.54
N GLU A 196 -14.15 -18.26 -23.56
CA GLU A 196 -12.90 -17.78 -22.98
C GLU A 196 -13.18 -16.84 -21.81
N ILE A 197 -12.42 -16.98 -20.73
CA ILE A 197 -12.51 -16.14 -19.54
C ILE A 197 -11.43 -15.07 -19.62
N ILE A 198 -11.78 -13.81 -19.38
CA ILE A 198 -10.82 -12.72 -19.26
C ILE A 198 -11.12 -11.95 -17.96
N GLU A 199 -10.21 -12.01 -16.99
CA GLU A 199 -10.28 -11.20 -15.77
C GLU A 199 -9.46 -9.94 -15.96
N VAL A 200 -10.04 -8.78 -15.68
CA VAL A 200 -9.41 -7.47 -15.79
C VAL A 200 -8.99 -7.00 -14.41
N LYS A 201 -7.70 -6.68 -14.23
CA LYS A 201 -7.19 -6.17 -12.96
C LYS A 201 -6.51 -4.82 -13.14
N GLY A 202 -6.89 -3.89 -12.26
CA GLY A 202 -6.18 -2.63 -12.04
C GLY A 202 -4.83 -2.86 -11.36
N SER A 203 -3.94 -3.60 -12.02
CA SER A 203 -2.61 -3.88 -11.52
C SER A 203 -1.64 -4.05 -12.68
N THR A 204 -0.40 -3.64 -12.44
CA THR A 204 0.71 -3.81 -13.38
C THR A 204 1.48 -5.11 -13.19
N LYS A 205 1.12 -5.87 -12.14
CA LYS A 205 1.75 -7.12 -11.79
C LYS A 205 0.70 -8.18 -11.49
N GLU A 206 1.02 -9.40 -11.88
CA GLU A 206 0.24 -10.56 -11.51
C GLU A 206 0.39 -10.87 -10.01
N LYS A 207 -0.73 -11.13 -9.32
CA LYS A 207 -0.79 -11.51 -7.91
C LYS A 207 -1.47 -12.88 -7.75
N LYS A 208 -1.21 -13.57 -6.64
CA LYS A 208 -1.87 -14.86 -6.31
C LYS A 208 -3.38 -14.77 -6.21
N ASP A 209 -3.89 -13.62 -5.78
CA ASP A 209 -5.33 -13.38 -5.70
C ASP A 209 -5.98 -13.41 -7.09
N HIS A 210 -5.28 -12.93 -8.13
CA HIS A 210 -5.78 -12.99 -9.50
C HIS A 210 -5.89 -14.45 -9.99
N PHE A 211 -4.92 -15.29 -9.62
CA PHE A 211 -4.97 -16.72 -9.92
C PHE A 211 -6.20 -17.38 -9.27
N TYR A 212 -6.47 -17.08 -8.00
CA TYR A 212 -7.62 -17.65 -7.31
C TYR A 212 -8.97 -17.13 -7.84
N ASP A 213 -9.03 -15.86 -8.26
CA ASP A 213 -10.19 -15.30 -8.98
C ASP A 213 -10.50 -16.12 -10.25
N LEU A 214 -9.48 -16.35 -11.08
CA LEU A 214 -9.60 -17.12 -12.32
C LEU A 214 -9.92 -18.60 -12.07
N PHE A 215 -9.27 -19.23 -11.09
CA PHE A 215 -9.49 -20.64 -10.74
C PHE A 215 -10.94 -20.87 -10.27
N TYR A 216 -11.47 -19.96 -9.45
CA TYR A 216 -12.85 -20.03 -8.97
C TYR A 216 -13.87 -19.87 -10.13
N GLN A 217 -13.63 -18.94 -11.06
CA GLN A 217 -14.47 -18.75 -12.25
C GLN A 217 -14.47 -19.96 -13.18
N TRP A 218 -13.27 -20.45 -13.52
CA TRP A 218 -13.09 -21.65 -14.32
C TRP A 218 -13.82 -22.84 -13.72
N TYR A 219 -13.66 -23.07 -12.41
CA TYR A 219 -14.29 -24.19 -11.73
C TYR A 219 -15.82 -24.11 -11.81
N LEU A 220 -16.42 -22.94 -11.52
CA LEU A 220 -17.87 -22.78 -11.57
C LEU A 220 -18.42 -23.00 -12.99
N LEU A 221 -17.79 -22.41 -14.02
CA LEU A 221 -18.21 -22.60 -15.41
C LEU A 221 -18.09 -24.06 -15.86
N LYS A 222 -17.04 -24.77 -15.43
CA LYS A 222 -16.88 -26.21 -15.68
C LYS A 222 -18.00 -27.02 -15.01
N LYS A 223 -18.41 -26.68 -13.78
CA LYS A 223 -19.56 -27.32 -13.10
C LYS A 223 -20.89 -27.07 -13.82
N LEU A 224 -21.02 -25.94 -14.50
CA LEU A 224 -22.17 -25.64 -15.36
C LEU A 224 -22.12 -26.32 -16.73
N GLY A 225 -21.02 -27.02 -17.05
CA GLY A 225 -20.82 -27.78 -18.27
C GLY A 225 -20.35 -26.95 -19.47
N TYR A 226 -19.75 -25.78 -19.24
CA TYR A 226 -19.08 -25.02 -20.31
C TYR A 226 -17.73 -25.64 -20.64
N ILE A 227 -17.28 -25.46 -21.89
CA ILE A 227 -15.95 -25.84 -22.35
C ILE A 227 -15.12 -24.56 -22.37
N ILE A 228 -14.09 -24.48 -21.54
CA ILE A 228 -13.25 -23.30 -21.42
C ILE A 228 -12.05 -23.48 -22.34
N ASP A 229 -11.99 -22.70 -23.41
CA ASP A 229 -10.90 -22.80 -24.40
C ASP A 229 -9.63 -22.08 -23.96
N SER A 230 -9.79 -21.02 -23.16
CA SER A 230 -8.68 -20.20 -22.67
C SER A 230 -9.09 -19.41 -21.44
N VAL A 231 -8.12 -19.20 -20.55
CA VAL A 231 -8.26 -18.37 -19.35
C VAL A 231 -7.17 -17.30 -19.41
N LYS A 232 -7.57 -16.03 -19.40
CA LYS A 232 -6.68 -14.89 -19.60
C LYS A 232 -6.78 -13.92 -18.44
N LEU A 233 -5.63 -13.34 -18.09
CA LEU A 233 -5.51 -12.21 -17.20
C LEU A 233 -5.17 -10.97 -18.02
N CYS A 234 -5.95 -9.92 -17.87
CA CYS A 234 -5.73 -8.59 -18.45
C CYS A 234 -5.18 -7.65 -17.37
N LEU A 235 -3.92 -7.23 -17.53
CA LEU A 235 -3.22 -6.31 -16.63
C LEU A 235 -2.91 -4.99 -17.31
N ILE A 236 -2.64 -3.97 -16.52
CA ILE A 236 -2.18 -2.69 -17.06
C ILE A 236 -0.70 -2.80 -17.47
N ASN A 237 -0.36 -2.29 -18.65
CA ASN A 237 1.00 -2.24 -19.16
C ASN A 237 1.82 -1.19 -18.39
N LYS A 238 2.75 -1.65 -17.56
CA LYS A 238 3.68 -0.80 -16.78
C LYS A 238 4.63 0.06 -17.64
N ASN A 239 4.74 -0.24 -18.93
CA ASN A 239 5.62 0.44 -19.88
C ASN A 239 4.87 1.45 -20.76
N TYR A 240 3.54 1.53 -20.66
CA TYR A 240 2.75 2.50 -21.40
C TYR A 240 2.77 3.87 -20.71
N TYR A 241 3.12 4.90 -21.48
CA TYR A 241 3.10 6.29 -21.07
C TYR A 241 2.14 7.06 -21.98
N ARG A 242 1.18 7.77 -21.37
CA ARG A 242 0.23 8.60 -22.13
C ARG A 242 0.97 9.66 -22.96
N GLY A 243 0.65 9.75 -24.24
CA GLY A 243 1.28 10.68 -25.19
C GLY A 243 2.68 10.26 -25.66
N LEU A 244 3.28 9.20 -25.10
CA LEU A 244 4.58 8.66 -25.56
C LEU A 244 4.47 7.21 -26.08
N GLY A 245 3.38 6.51 -25.80
CA GLY A 245 3.20 5.11 -26.16
C GLY A 245 3.97 4.18 -25.22
N GLU A 246 4.40 3.02 -25.73
CA GLU A 246 5.16 2.04 -24.95
C GLU A 246 6.66 2.37 -24.97
N ILE A 247 7.29 2.42 -23.80
CA ILE A 247 8.71 2.73 -23.63
C ILE A 247 9.46 1.50 -23.12
N ASP A 248 10.58 1.16 -23.75
CA ASP A 248 11.45 0.04 -23.34
C ASP A 248 12.00 0.26 -21.92
N PRO A 249 11.79 -0.69 -20.97
CA PRO A 249 12.39 -0.65 -19.64
C PRO A 249 13.91 -0.46 -19.63
N GLY A 250 14.62 -0.95 -20.65
CA GLY A 250 16.08 -0.81 -20.77
C GLY A 250 16.54 0.63 -20.98
N LEU A 251 15.63 1.53 -21.34
CA LEU A 251 15.88 2.97 -21.50
C LEU A 251 15.62 3.77 -20.20
N VAL A 252 15.26 3.11 -19.10
CA VAL A 252 15.11 3.76 -17.80
C VAL A 252 16.49 4.22 -17.33
N LEU A 253 16.62 5.53 -17.14
CA LEU A 253 17.84 6.19 -16.73
C LEU A 253 18.36 5.63 -15.38
N SER A 254 19.54 5.01 -15.39
CA SER A 254 20.30 4.79 -14.17
C SER A 254 20.90 6.12 -13.72
N LEU A 255 20.57 6.55 -12.50
CA LEU A 255 21.22 7.68 -11.86
C LEU A 255 22.42 7.19 -11.08
N GLU A 256 23.58 7.74 -11.39
CA GLU A 256 24.84 7.58 -10.67
C GLU A 256 25.29 8.96 -10.20
N GLU A 257 26.01 9.04 -9.09
CA GLU A 257 26.55 10.31 -8.61
C GLU A 257 27.42 10.97 -9.69
N GLU A 258 27.16 12.26 -9.95
CA GLU A 258 27.94 13.03 -10.91
C GLU A 258 28.35 14.37 -10.30
N PHE A 259 29.51 14.89 -10.71
CA PHE A 259 29.88 16.25 -10.37
C PHE A 259 29.01 17.23 -11.17
N ILE A 260 28.38 18.18 -10.48
CA ILE A 260 27.51 19.20 -11.08
C ILE A 260 28.02 20.56 -10.60
N ASP A 261 28.48 21.40 -11.53
CA ASP A 261 28.96 22.76 -11.24
C ASP A 261 27.76 23.67 -10.94
N PHE A 262 27.56 24.05 -9.67
CA PHE A 262 26.42 24.86 -9.25
C PHE A 262 26.31 26.17 -10.03
N GLU A 263 27.41 26.89 -10.25
CA GLU A 263 27.36 28.19 -10.91
C GLU A 263 26.97 28.05 -12.39
N LYS A 264 27.57 27.08 -13.11
CA LYS A 264 27.38 26.93 -14.56
C LYS A 264 26.16 26.11 -14.95
N GLU A 265 25.84 25.06 -14.20
CA GLU A 265 24.84 24.07 -14.58
C GLU A 265 23.51 24.25 -13.83
N ILE A 266 23.48 25.06 -12.76
CA ILE A 266 22.27 25.30 -11.96
C ILE A 266 21.92 26.80 -11.92
N LYS A 267 22.81 27.63 -11.40
CA LYS A 267 22.52 29.03 -11.12
C LYS A 267 22.32 29.83 -12.39
N ILE A 268 23.28 29.84 -13.31
CA ILE A 268 23.15 30.59 -14.57
C ILE A 268 21.90 30.14 -15.36
N PRO A 269 21.64 28.84 -15.59
CA PRO A 269 20.51 28.43 -16.44
C PRO A 269 19.13 28.58 -15.78
N PHE A 270 19.01 28.48 -14.45
CA PHE A 270 17.71 28.34 -13.79
C PHE A 270 17.42 29.37 -12.67
N LEU A 271 18.45 29.97 -12.06
CA LEU A 271 18.27 30.91 -10.95
C LEU A 271 18.47 32.37 -11.39
N ASP A 272 19.49 32.64 -12.20
CA ASP A 272 19.77 33.97 -12.75
C ASP A 272 18.89 34.30 -13.96
N ASN A 273 18.38 33.26 -14.63
CA ASN A 273 17.46 33.39 -15.75
C ASN A 273 16.10 32.81 -15.38
N ASP A 274 15.03 33.47 -15.82
CA ASP A 274 13.71 32.84 -15.78
C ASP A 274 13.67 31.70 -16.80
N PHE A 275 13.23 30.54 -16.32
CA PHE A 275 12.97 29.36 -17.13
C PHE A 275 11.52 28.96 -16.94
N GLU A 276 10.89 28.53 -18.03
CA GLU A 276 9.56 27.93 -17.99
C GLU A 276 9.70 26.44 -18.27
N VAL A 277 8.91 25.65 -17.54
CA VAL A 277 8.74 24.23 -17.84
C VAL A 277 7.63 24.10 -18.87
N PRO A 278 7.90 23.53 -20.06
CA PRO A 278 6.87 23.36 -21.07
C PRO A 278 5.66 22.64 -20.49
N ASN A 279 4.55 23.36 -20.38
CA ASN A 279 3.29 22.76 -20.05
C ASN A 279 2.64 22.23 -21.33
N ASN A 280 2.27 20.95 -21.33
CA ASN A 280 1.62 20.33 -22.47
C ASN A 280 0.16 20.07 -22.11
N ASP A 281 -0.62 21.16 -22.06
CA ASP A 281 -2.05 21.15 -21.68
C ASP A 281 -2.92 20.28 -22.60
N PHE A 282 -2.41 19.89 -23.78
CA PHE A 282 -3.11 18.96 -24.63
C PHE A 282 -3.09 17.55 -24.05
N LYS A 283 -4.19 17.13 -23.43
CA LYS A 283 -4.39 15.78 -22.90
C LYS A 283 -4.54 14.78 -24.05
N SER A 284 -3.48 14.02 -24.37
CA SER A 284 -3.49 13.05 -25.48
C SER A 284 -4.52 11.94 -25.23
N ASP A 285 -5.09 11.35 -26.27
CA ASP A 285 -5.97 10.18 -26.11
C ASP A 285 -5.23 8.98 -25.51
N ILE A 286 -5.98 8.07 -24.89
CA ILE A 286 -5.44 6.82 -24.36
C ILE A 286 -5.42 5.78 -25.48
N GLU A 287 -4.23 5.23 -25.79
CA GLU A 287 -4.09 4.09 -26.68
C GLU A 287 -4.40 2.79 -25.92
N TYR A 288 -5.68 2.43 -25.83
CA TYR A 288 -6.12 1.28 -25.02
C TYR A 288 -5.43 -0.05 -25.37
N SER A 289 -5.10 -0.26 -26.65
CA SER A 289 -4.36 -1.44 -27.12
C SER A 289 -2.93 -1.55 -26.58
N LYS A 290 -2.33 -0.43 -26.17
CA LYS A 290 -1.02 -0.40 -25.49
C LYS A 290 -1.14 -0.32 -23.98
N LEU A 291 -2.28 0.17 -23.47
CA LEU A 291 -2.56 0.26 -22.04
C LEU A 291 -2.69 -1.11 -21.39
N PHE A 292 -3.18 -2.13 -22.10
CA PHE A 292 -3.42 -3.46 -21.55
C PHE A 292 -2.44 -4.52 -22.07
N VAL A 293 -2.10 -5.46 -21.19
CA VAL A 293 -1.41 -6.70 -21.52
C VAL A 293 -2.34 -7.85 -21.17
N VAL A 294 -2.78 -8.60 -22.18
CA VAL A 294 -3.62 -9.79 -22.02
C VAL A 294 -2.76 -11.04 -22.16
N SER A 295 -2.71 -11.87 -21.12
CA SER A 295 -1.89 -13.09 -21.09
C SER A 295 -2.73 -14.29 -20.65
N ASN A 296 -2.55 -15.42 -21.32
CA ASN A 296 -3.05 -16.73 -20.89
C ASN A 296 -2.02 -17.53 -20.06
N THR A 297 -0.81 -16.99 -19.87
CA THR A 297 0.27 -17.68 -19.15
C THR A 297 0.49 -17.14 -17.74
N TYR A 298 0.86 -18.05 -16.83
CA TYR A 298 1.17 -17.78 -15.44
C TYR A 298 2.66 -17.45 -15.24
N ASN A 299 2.99 -16.27 -14.69
CA ASN A 299 4.37 -15.77 -14.67
C ASN A 299 5.22 -16.18 -13.45
N GLU A 300 4.69 -16.84 -12.41
CA GLU A 300 5.52 -17.24 -11.24
C GLU A 300 6.48 -18.42 -11.53
N GLN A 301 6.40 -19.05 -12.70
CA GLN A 301 7.21 -20.21 -13.05
C GLN A 301 8.29 -19.90 -14.11
N LYS A 302 9.41 -20.64 -14.09
CA LYS A 302 10.52 -20.46 -15.06
C LYS A 302 10.11 -20.77 -16.49
N ILE A 303 9.27 -21.80 -16.65
CA ILE A 303 8.49 -22.05 -17.86
C ILE A 303 7.17 -21.37 -17.60
N LYS A 304 6.60 -20.64 -18.56
CA LYS A 304 5.32 -19.93 -18.38
C LYS A 304 4.17 -20.83 -18.87
N PRO A 305 3.59 -21.70 -18.01
CA PRO A 305 2.47 -22.55 -18.42
C PRO A 305 1.21 -21.72 -18.64
N ASP A 306 0.30 -22.25 -19.44
CA ASP A 306 -1.05 -21.72 -19.62
C ASP A 306 -1.89 -21.95 -18.34
N TYR A 307 -2.72 -20.98 -17.95
CA TYR A 307 -3.60 -21.11 -16.77
C TYR A 307 -4.52 -22.32 -16.86
N LEU A 308 -5.14 -22.56 -18.03
CA LEU A 308 -6.06 -23.67 -18.22
C LEU A 308 -5.35 -25.00 -17.98
N ALA A 309 -4.14 -25.16 -18.50
CA ALA A 309 -3.33 -26.36 -18.29
C ALA A 309 -3.03 -26.58 -16.80
N ILE A 310 -2.64 -25.53 -16.07
CA ILE A 310 -2.42 -25.62 -14.62
C ILE A 310 -3.71 -26.05 -13.89
N PHE A 311 -4.84 -25.44 -14.24
CA PHE A 311 -6.11 -25.71 -13.58
C PHE A 311 -6.59 -27.15 -13.81
N GLU A 312 -6.44 -27.66 -15.04
CA GLU A 312 -6.74 -29.05 -15.39
C GLU A 312 -5.82 -30.01 -14.64
N ASN A 313 -4.50 -29.77 -14.64
CA ASN A 313 -3.55 -30.60 -13.91
C ASN A 313 -3.83 -30.64 -12.41
N ILE A 314 -4.23 -29.51 -11.82
CA ILE A 314 -4.65 -29.44 -10.41
C ILE A 314 -5.91 -30.28 -10.19
N ALA A 315 -6.93 -30.14 -11.04
CA ALA A 315 -8.19 -30.88 -10.90
C ALA A 315 -8.04 -32.38 -11.14
N ASP A 316 -7.08 -32.81 -11.96
CA ASP A 316 -6.78 -34.23 -12.18
C ASP A 316 -6.07 -34.86 -10.97
N LYS A 317 -5.30 -34.07 -10.22
CA LYS A 317 -4.53 -34.54 -9.05
C LYS A 317 -5.24 -34.34 -7.71
N ASN A 318 -6.27 -33.49 -7.67
CA ASN A 318 -6.95 -33.10 -6.44
C ASN A 318 -8.47 -33.12 -6.57
N ASP A 319 -9.16 -33.53 -5.51
CA ASP A 319 -10.61 -33.42 -5.42
C ASP A 319 -11.02 -31.97 -5.10
N ILE A 320 -11.42 -31.23 -6.14
CA ILE A 320 -11.82 -29.83 -6.02
C ILE A 320 -13.21 -29.70 -5.38
N ASP A 321 -14.12 -30.65 -5.60
CA ASP A 321 -15.42 -30.68 -4.92
C ASP A 321 -15.20 -30.78 -3.39
N TYR A 322 -14.30 -31.66 -2.94
CA TYR A 322 -13.91 -31.79 -1.53
C TYR A 322 -13.29 -30.52 -0.95
N LEU A 323 -12.46 -29.80 -1.72
CA LEU A 323 -11.91 -28.51 -1.31
C LEU A 323 -13.02 -27.52 -0.95
N PHE A 324 -13.99 -27.33 -1.85
CA PHE A 324 -15.12 -26.42 -1.60
C PHE A 324 -16.02 -26.91 -0.46
N GLU A 325 -16.27 -28.20 -0.35
CA GLU A 325 -17.03 -28.78 0.77
C GLU A 325 -16.34 -28.54 2.12
N LYS A 326 -15.01 -28.65 2.18
CA LYS A 326 -14.23 -28.36 3.40
C LYS A 326 -14.25 -26.89 3.77
N ILE A 327 -14.18 -26.00 2.80
CA ILE A 327 -14.31 -24.56 3.03
C ILE A 327 -15.71 -24.24 3.54
N ALA A 328 -16.76 -24.74 2.89
CA ALA A 328 -18.15 -24.50 3.31
C ALA A 328 -18.45 -25.05 4.72
N ALA A 329 -17.82 -26.17 5.10
CA ALA A 329 -18.07 -26.83 6.38
C ALA A 329 -17.60 -26.03 7.59
N ILE A 330 -16.55 -25.20 7.46
CA ILE A 330 -16.03 -24.45 8.61
C ILE A 330 -16.97 -23.32 9.04
N TYR A 331 -17.79 -22.78 8.14
CA TYR A 331 -18.58 -21.57 8.41
C TYR A 331 -19.70 -21.74 9.45
N ASN A 332 -20.09 -22.98 9.76
CA ASN A 332 -21.07 -23.28 10.82
C ASN A 332 -20.43 -23.62 12.19
N ASP A 333 -19.11 -23.75 12.26
CA ASP A 333 -18.42 -24.06 13.53
C ASP A 333 -18.05 -22.76 14.27
N GLU A 334 -18.88 -22.39 15.24
CA GLU A 334 -18.65 -21.19 16.07
C GLU A 334 -17.36 -21.25 16.90
N ASN A 335 -16.86 -22.45 17.23
CA ASN A 335 -15.64 -22.63 18.02
C ASN A 335 -14.38 -22.65 17.16
N PHE A 336 -14.51 -22.58 15.82
CA PHE A 336 -13.40 -22.64 14.89
C PHE A 336 -12.32 -21.58 15.18
N LEU A 337 -12.73 -20.39 15.64
CA LEU A 337 -11.82 -19.30 15.99
C LEU A 337 -10.92 -19.60 17.20
N LEU A 338 -11.34 -20.50 18.09
CA LEU A 338 -10.60 -20.86 19.31
C LEU A 338 -9.51 -21.92 19.07
N ASN A 339 -9.51 -22.57 17.91
CA ASN A 339 -8.52 -23.60 17.57
C ASN A 339 -7.11 -23.01 17.42
N GLU A 340 -6.09 -23.60 18.04
CA GLU A 340 -4.71 -23.05 18.00
C GLU A 340 -4.14 -22.93 16.58
N LYS A 341 -4.37 -23.97 15.79
CA LYS A 341 -3.89 -24.05 14.41
C LYS A 341 -5.05 -23.75 13.47
N CYS A 342 -4.83 -22.82 12.55
CA CYS A 342 -5.65 -22.71 11.35
C CYS A 342 -5.06 -23.63 10.28
N GLY A 343 -5.90 -24.43 9.65
CA GLY A 343 -5.50 -25.20 8.48
C GLY A 343 -6.01 -24.51 7.23
N LYS A 344 -5.14 -24.36 6.24
CA LYS A 344 -5.53 -23.90 4.91
C LYS A 344 -4.94 -24.80 3.84
N PHE A 345 -5.66 -24.91 2.75
CA PHE A 345 -5.12 -25.43 1.52
C PHE A 345 -4.15 -24.39 0.95
N LYS A 346 -3.03 -24.88 0.43
CA LYS A 346 -2.01 -24.06 -0.22
C LYS A 346 -1.71 -24.70 -1.56
N MET A 347 -1.77 -23.90 -2.62
CA MET A 347 -1.32 -24.36 -3.93
C MET A 347 0.21 -24.48 -3.96
N ASP A 348 0.65 -25.63 -4.45
CA ASP A 348 2.02 -25.86 -4.90
C ASP A 348 2.05 -25.67 -6.41
N PHE A 349 2.40 -24.45 -6.84
CA PHE A 349 2.48 -24.10 -8.26
C PHE A 349 3.52 -24.94 -9.01
N LYS A 350 4.57 -25.44 -8.34
CA LYS A 350 5.62 -26.22 -9.01
C LYS A 350 5.13 -27.61 -9.39
N ASN A 351 4.39 -28.25 -8.48
CA ASN A 351 3.86 -29.60 -8.69
C ASN A 351 2.42 -29.60 -9.22
N GLU A 352 1.80 -28.42 -9.27
CA GLU A 352 0.40 -28.19 -9.66
C GLU A 352 -0.54 -29.06 -8.81
N THR A 353 -0.35 -29.00 -7.49
CA THR A 353 -1.15 -29.72 -6.51
C THR A 353 -1.66 -28.78 -5.42
N ILE A 354 -2.66 -29.24 -4.68
CA ILE A 354 -3.19 -28.56 -3.49
C ILE A 354 -2.84 -29.36 -2.24
N ASP A 355 -2.04 -28.76 -1.36
CA ASP A 355 -1.65 -29.35 -0.08
C ASP A 355 -2.39 -28.73 1.09
N TYR A 356 -2.85 -29.54 2.03
CA TYR A 356 -3.38 -29.03 3.29
C TYR A 356 -2.24 -28.77 4.30
N LYS A 357 -2.09 -27.51 4.73
CA LYS A 357 -1.07 -27.10 5.72
C LYS A 357 -1.72 -26.58 6.98
N LYS A 358 -1.31 -27.14 8.12
CA LYS A 358 -1.78 -26.75 9.46
C LYS A 358 -0.69 -25.95 10.17
N ALA A 359 -0.96 -24.68 10.47
CA ALA A 359 -0.01 -23.77 11.10
C ALA A 359 -0.67 -22.98 12.24
N TYR A 360 0.14 -22.51 13.20
CA TYR A 360 -0.37 -21.63 14.26
C TYR A 360 -0.86 -20.31 13.67
N CYS A 361 -2.07 -19.90 14.06
CA CYS A 361 -2.66 -18.69 13.51
C CYS A 361 -2.00 -17.44 14.09
N ARG A 362 -1.41 -16.60 13.24
CA ARG A 362 -0.86 -15.29 13.63
C ARG A 362 -1.89 -14.15 13.64
N HIS A 363 -3.05 -14.36 13.02
CA HIS A 363 -4.08 -13.33 12.84
C HIS A 363 -5.10 -13.31 13.98
N ILE A 364 -5.45 -14.48 14.50
CA ILE A 364 -6.45 -14.66 15.57
C ILE A 364 -5.89 -15.67 16.56
N PHE A 365 -5.74 -15.22 17.81
CA PHE A 365 -5.10 -15.97 18.89
C PHE A 365 -5.83 -15.80 20.21
N LYS A 366 -5.51 -16.63 21.21
CA LYS A 366 -6.04 -16.50 22.57
C LYS A 366 -5.82 -15.07 23.08
N TYR A 367 -6.77 -14.55 23.84
CA TYR A 367 -6.67 -13.20 24.38
C TYR A 367 -5.32 -12.91 25.06
N ARG A 368 -4.72 -11.80 24.64
CA ARG A 368 -3.54 -11.15 25.20
C ARG A 368 -3.79 -9.64 25.21
N ASN A 369 -3.34 -8.95 26.25
CA ASN A 369 -3.40 -7.49 26.30
C ASN A 369 -2.36 -6.89 25.34
N LEU A 370 -2.80 -6.29 24.24
CA LEU A 370 -1.89 -5.73 23.23
C LEU A 370 -1.39 -4.32 23.58
N ASP A 371 -1.97 -3.67 24.59
CA ASP A 371 -1.58 -2.34 25.03
C ASP A 371 -0.26 -2.38 25.81
N GLU A 372 0.00 -3.49 26.50
CA GLU A 372 1.26 -3.75 27.19
C GLU A 372 2.41 -4.04 26.21
N PHE A 373 3.63 -3.67 26.61
CA PHE A 373 4.83 -3.99 25.84
C PHE A 373 5.00 -5.51 25.67
N ASN A 374 5.00 -5.93 24.42
CA ASN A 374 5.02 -7.34 24.06
C ASN A 374 5.92 -7.61 22.84
N VAL A 375 6.16 -8.89 22.57
CA VAL A 375 7.04 -9.34 21.48
C VAL A 375 6.64 -8.82 20.08
N LEU A 376 5.40 -8.37 19.89
CA LEU A 376 4.95 -7.78 18.62
C LEU A 376 5.44 -6.34 18.42
N ASN A 377 5.92 -5.70 19.48
CA ASN A 377 6.54 -4.37 19.44
C ASN A 377 8.03 -4.44 19.06
N LEU A 378 8.59 -5.62 18.84
CA LEU A 378 9.97 -5.80 18.40
C LEU A 378 10.06 -5.86 16.87
N PRO A 379 11.13 -5.30 16.28
CA PRO A 379 11.33 -5.34 14.83
C PRO A 379 11.52 -6.78 14.34
N GLN A 380 11.04 -7.06 13.12
CA GLN A 380 11.31 -8.29 12.36
C GLN A 380 10.85 -9.62 13.00
N MET A 381 9.89 -9.62 13.92
CA MET A 381 9.40 -10.84 14.59
C MET A 381 8.47 -11.75 13.74
N HIS A 382 8.30 -11.50 12.44
CA HIS A 382 7.18 -12.02 11.63
C HIS A 382 7.13 -13.54 11.43
N THR A 383 8.25 -14.25 11.45
CA THR A 383 8.32 -15.68 11.06
C THR A 383 7.96 -16.66 12.18
N LYS A 384 8.06 -16.26 13.45
CA LYS A 384 7.87 -17.16 14.62
C LYS A 384 6.74 -16.73 15.57
N VAL A 385 6.11 -15.57 15.31
CA VAL A 385 5.08 -15.00 16.19
C VAL A 385 3.87 -15.92 16.38
N GLY A 386 3.42 -16.66 15.36
CA GLY A 386 2.27 -17.56 15.50
C GLY A 386 2.45 -18.61 16.58
N GLU A 387 3.63 -19.25 16.65
CA GLU A 387 3.95 -20.24 17.68
C GLU A 387 4.01 -19.60 19.07
N ILE A 388 4.68 -18.44 19.18
CA ILE A 388 4.81 -17.71 20.45
C ILE A 388 3.43 -17.36 21.03
N LEU A 389 2.52 -16.85 20.20
CA LEU A 389 1.18 -16.43 20.61
C LEU A 389 0.34 -17.56 21.23
N TRP A 390 0.51 -18.79 20.73
CA TRP A 390 -0.33 -19.94 21.10
C TRP A 390 0.31 -20.90 22.10
N THR A 391 1.62 -21.09 22.04
CA THR A 391 2.28 -22.22 22.73
C THR A 391 3.29 -21.81 23.79
N ARG A 392 3.71 -20.54 23.79
CA ARG A 392 4.77 -20.08 24.68
C ARG A 392 4.17 -19.21 25.79
N ASP A 393 4.71 -19.38 27.00
CA ASP A 393 4.30 -18.61 28.17
C ASP A 393 4.90 -17.20 28.20
N PHE A 394 5.87 -16.92 27.32
CA PHE A 394 6.48 -15.59 27.22
C PHE A 394 5.84 -14.78 26.07
N PHE A 395 5.22 -13.66 26.41
CA PHE A 395 4.61 -12.73 25.45
C PHE A 395 4.94 -11.27 25.78
N TYR A 396 4.84 -10.90 27.06
CA TYR A 396 5.16 -9.56 27.51
C TYR A 396 6.67 -9.39 27.69
N LEU A 397 7.20 -8.22 27.31
CA LEU A 397 8.65 -7.98 27.38
C LEU A 397 9.17 -8.01 28.84
N LYS A 398 8.34 -7.55 29.78
CA LYS A 398 8.62 -7.56 31.23
C LYS A 398 8.91 -8.95 31.81
N ASP A 399 8.39 -9.99 31.17
CA ASP A 399 8.57 -11.39 31.60
C ASP A 399 9.86 -12.01 31.05
N ILE A 400 10.57 -11.31 30.16
CA ILE A 400 11.81 -11.77 29.52
C ILE A 400 13.01 -11.14 30.25
N GLN A 401 13.57 -11.86 31.22
CA GLN A 401 14.72 -11.36 32.00
C GLN A 401 16.06 -11.45 31.24
N ASP A 402 16.31 -12.58 30.56
CA ASP A 402 17.50 -12.79 29.74
C ASP A 402 17.08 -13.25 28.33
N PRO A 403 17.09 -12.35 27.32
CA PRO A 403 16.73 -12.70 25.95
C PRO A 403 17.62 -13.78 25.29
N PHE A 404 18.79 -14.09 25.87
CA PHE A 404 19.72 -15.10 25.38
C PHE A 404 19.56 -16.48 26.06
N ASP A 405 18.63 -16.61 27.01
CA ASP A 405 18.32 -17.88 27.67
C ASP A 405 17.93 -18.95 26.64
N LYS A 406 18.44 -20.18 26.80
CA LYS A 406 18.19 -21.32 25.90
C LYS A 406 16.70 -21.63 25.73
N LYS A 407 15.84 -21.25 26.68
CA LYS A 407 14.38 -21.41 26.54
C LYS A 407 13.77 -20.55 25.42
N TYR A 408 14.47 -19.49 25.01
CA TYR A 408 14.11 -18.61 23.89
C TYR A 408 14.80 -19.03 22.59
N THR A 409 14.86 -20.34 22.33
CA THR A 409 15.34 -20.91 21.06
C THR A 409 14.20 -21.61 20.30
N ASP A 410 14.34 -21.68 18.98
CA ASP A 410 13.42 -22.44 18.14
C ASP A 410 13.69 -23.95 18.18
N SER A 411 12.90 -24.72 17.43
CA SER A 411 13.05 -26.17 17.32
C SER A 411 14.39 -26.63 16.74
N GLN A 412 15.18 -25.73 16.13
CA GLN A 412 16.54 -25.97 15.64
C GLN A 412 17.61 -25.41 16.59
N ASN A 413 17.24 -25.05 17.82
CA ASN A 413 18.11 -24.47 18.84
C ASN A 413 18.74 -23.13 18.43
N LYS A 414 18.12 -22.39 17.50
CA LYS A 414 18.55 -21.04 17.12
C LYS A 414 17.84 -19.99 17.99
N PRO A 415 18.52 -18.90 18.41
CA PRO A 415 17.90 -17.82 19.17
C PRO A 415 16.67 -17.25 18.47
N ILE A 416 15.61 -16.99 19.25
CA ILE A 416 14.39 -16.31 18.77
C ILE A 416 14.64 -14.80 18.64
N PHE A 417 15.40 -14.21 19.56
CA PHE A 417 15.71 -12.79 19.59
C PHE A 417 17.09 -12.51 18.98
N SER A 418 17.16 -11.53 18.07
CA SER A 418 18.42 -10.98 17.59
C SER A 418 19.12 -10.14 18.68
N ALA A 419 20.39 -9.77 18.47
CA ALA A 419 21.10 -8.87 19.37
C ALA A 419 20.36 -7.52 19.53
N THR A 420 19.82 -6.97 18.44
CA THR A 420 18.98 -5.77 18.48
C THR A 420 17.74 -5.99 19.35
N ASN A 421 17.02 -7.10 19.16
CA ASN A 421 15.84 -7.42 19.95
C ASN A 421 16.18 -7.56 21.44
N ALA A 422 17.28 -8.23 21.77
CA ALA A 422 17.74 -8.38 23.15
C ALA A 422 18.01 -7.02 23.81
N ARG A 423 18.71 -6.11 23.11
CA ARG A 423 18.94 -4.74 23.58
C ARG A 423 17.64 -3.99 23.81
N LEU A 424 16.69 -4.03 22.86
CA LEU A 424 15.40 -3.34 22.99
C LEU A 424 14.55 -3.92 24.13
N ILE A 425 14.58 -5.24 24.35
CA ILE A 425 13.90 -5.89 25.49
C ILE A 425 14.49 -5.38 26.81
N ASN A 426 15.81 -5.41 26.94
CA ASN A 426 16.49 -4.97 28.17
C ASN A 426 16.20 -3.49 28.47
N LEU A 427 16.29 -2.62 27.46
CA LEU A 427 15.96 -1.20 27.55
C LEU A 427 14.49 -1.00 27.96
N THR A 428 13.55 -1.70 27.32
CA THR A 428 12.13 -1.60 27.67
C THR A 428 11.86 -2.08 29.11
N ASN A 429 12.55 -3.12 29.56
CA ASN A 429 12.42 -3.62 30.93
C ASN A 429 13.00 -2.65 31.96
N GLN A 430 14.10 -1.96 31.65
CA GLN A 430 14.62 -0.87 32.48
C GLN A 430 13.63 0.29 32.55
N TYR A 431 13.02 0.66 31.41
CA TYR A 431 12.03 1.74 31.33
C TYR A 431 10.81 1.46 32.20
N LEU A 432 10.30 0.23 32.14
CA LEU A 432 9.19 -0.21 32.98
C LEU A 432 9.56 -0.23 34.47
N LYS A 433 10.79 -0.60 34.83
CA LYS A 433 11.28 -0.55 36.22
C LYS A 433 11.45 0.88 36.73
N ASN A 434 11.78 1.82 35.86
CA ASN A 434 11.98 3.24 36.16
C ASN A 434 10.69 4.07 36.03
N ASN A 435 9.51 3.48 36.26
CA ASN A 435 8.21 4.16 36.16
C ASN A 435 7.99 4.89 34.82
N CYS A 436 8.41 4.27 33.71
CA CYS A 436 8.29 4.83 32.37
C CYS A 436 9.05 6.16 32.18
N GLN A 437 10.17 6.33 32.88
CA GLN A 437 11.10 7.43 32.65
C GLN A 437 12.32 6.95 31.87
N THR A 438 12.83 7.82 31.02
CA THR A 438 14.04 7.60 30.22
C THR A 438 15.10 8.65 30.56
N SER A 439 16.35 8.32 30.28
CA SER A 439 17.47 9.25 30.24
C SER A 439 18.16 9.16 28.87
N PRO A 440 18.91 10.19 28.44
CA PRO A 440 19.59 10.17 27.16
C PRO A 440 20.51 8.95 26.95
N ASP A 441 21.32 8.61 27.94
CA ASP A 441 22.24 7.46 27.93
C ASP A 441 21.53 6.10 27.81
N MET A 442 20.24 6.06 28.16
CA MET A 442 19.43 4.86 28.07
C MET A 442 18.86 4.65 26.66
N ILE A 443 18.40 5.73 26.00
CA ILE A 443 17.73 5.65 24.70
C ILE A 443 18.69 5.81 23.52
N VAL A 444 19.88 6.36 23.75
CA VAL A 444 20.97 6.45 22.78
C VAL A 444 21.87 5.21 22.88
N ASP A 445 22.24 4.62 21.75
CA ASP A 445 23.22 3.55 21.73
C ASP A 445 24.64 4.07 21.93
N MET A 446 25.08 4.09 23.18
CA MET A 446 26.41 4.58 23.56
C MET A 446 27.57 3.83 22.89
N ASN A 447 27.38 2.57 22.46
CA ASN A 447 28.42 1.82 21.75
C ASN A 447 28.60 2.29 20.30
N ARG A 448 27.66 3.07 19.79
CA ARG A 448 27.60 3.57 18.41
C ARG A 448 27.37 5.08 18.38
N ILE A 449 27.90 5.79 19.37
CA ILE A 449 27.78 7.24 19.44
C ILE A 449 28.52 7.93 18.28
N ASP A 450 29.65 7.36 17.84
CA ASP A 450 30.40 7.86 16.68
C ASP A 450 29.55 7.80 15.40
N ASP A 451 28.76 6.74 15.21
CA ASP A 451 27.82 6.65 14.07
C ASP A 451 26.77 7.78 14.09
N ILE A 452 26.33 8.21 15.28
CA ILE A 452 25.36 9.31 15.43
C ILE A 452 26.04 10.66 15.16
N VAL A 453 27.26 10.85 15.67
CA VAL A 453 28.06 12.05 15.42
C VAL A 453 28.37 12.20 13.94
N ASP A 454 28.74 11.12 13.27
CA ASP A 454 28.97 11.10 11.81
C ASP A 454 27.72 11.48 11.03
N LEU A 455 26.54 10.96 11.39
CA LEU A 455 25.28 11.39 10.78
C LEU A 455 24.99 12.87 11.03
N LEU A 456 25.27 13.37 12.24
CA LEU A 456 25.00 14.76 12.59
C LEU A 456 25.85 15.76 11.80
N LYS A 457 27.05 15.40 11.35
CA LYS A 457 27.94 16.28 10.57
C LYS A 457 27.24 16.89 9.36
N ASP A 458 26.45 16.10 8.63
CA ASP A 458 25.75 16.59 7.44
C ASP A 458 24.70 17.67 7.78
N TYR A 459 24.08 17.59 8.96
CA TYR A 459 23.08 18.57 9.42
C TYR A 459 23.69 19.89 9.91
N TYR A 460 25.02 19.99 9.98
CA TYR A 460 25.75 21.23 10.26
C TYR A 460 26.36 21.87 9.00
N GLN A 461 26.12 21.30 7.81
CA GLN A 461 26.51 21.86 6.52
C GLN A 461 25.38 22.75 5.98
N TYR A 462 25.34 24.01 6.43
CA TYR A 462 24.30 24.97 6.04
C TYR A 462 24.50 25.49 4.60
N PRO A 463 23.41 25.76 3.86
CA PRO A 463 22.00 25.60 4.26
C PRO A 463 21.53 24.13 4.28
N VAL A 464 20.62 23.82 5.20
CA VAL A 464 19.95 22.50 5.28
C VAL A 464 18.48 22.65 4.92
N TYR A 465 18.06 21.97 3.85
CA TYR A 465 16.72 22.01 3.28
C TYR A 465 15.90 20.78 3.69
N MET A 466 15.02 20.93 4.67
CA MET A 466 14.07 19.90 5.09
C MET A 466 12.85 19.95 4.18
N TYR A 467 12.66 18.95 3.33
CA TYR A 467 11.58 18.96 2.35
C TYR A 467 10.74 17.68 2.36
N ASP A 468 9.49 17.83 1.94
CA ASP A 468 8.50 16.76 1.87
C ASP A 468 7.59 16.99 0.64
N PHE A 469 7.14 15.90 0.02
CA PHE A 469 6.31 15.92 -1.18
C PHE A 469 4.95 15.27 -0.96
N GLU A 470 3.92 15.91 -1.49
CA GLU A 470 2.61 15.30 -1.66
C GLU A 470 2.38 14.95 -3.13
N THR A 471 1.92 13.72 -3.36
CA THR A 471 1.76 13.14 -4.71
C THR A 471 0.43 12.42 -4.85
N SER A 472 -0.11 12.41 -6.07
CA SER A 472 -1.26 11.58 -6.44
C SER A 472 -0.93 10.64 -7.57
N LYS A 473 -1.72 9.57 -7.72
CA LYS A 473 -1.53 8.54 -8.75
C LYS A 473 -2.87 8.08 -9.33
N TRP A 474 -2.82 7.55 -10.54
CA TRP A 474 -3.97 7.04 -11.28
C TRP A 474 -3.63 5.69 -11.92
N ALA A 475 -4.59 4.76 -11.95
CA ALA A 475 -4.47 3.52 -12.69
C ALA A 475 -4.44 3.75 -14.21
N VAL A 476 -5.37 4.55 -14.72
CA VAL A 476 -5.36 5.06 -16.10
C VAL A 476 -4.67 6.42 -16.09
N PRO A 477 -3.53 6.61 -16.77
CA PRO A 477 -2.71 7.82 -16.61
C PRO A 477 -3.48 9.12 -16.95
N ASN A 478 -3.56 10.06 -16.01
CA ASN A 478 -4.34 11.29 -16.20
C ASN A 478 -3.59 12.34 -17.06
N PHE A 479 -2.26 12.42 -16.96
CA PHE A 479 -1.45 13.44 -17.64
C PHE A 479 -0.55 12.83 -18.72
N ASN A 480 -0.14 13.61 -19.71
CA ASN A 480 0.89 13.19 -20.66
C ASN A 480 2.20 12.85 -19.94
N LYS A 481 3.08 12.06 -20.56
CA LYS A 481 4.34 11.63 -19.93
C LYS A 481 4.12 11.03 -18.52
N SER A 482 3.00 10.35 -18.31
CA SER A 482 2.73 9.60 -17.08
C SER A 482 2.28 8.19 -17.42
N LYS A 483 2.53 7.27 -16.50
CA LYS A 483 2.14 5.87 -16.59
C LYS A 483 1.31 5.47 -15.37
N SER A 484 0.75 4.28 -15.44
CA SER A 484 -0.11 3.75 -14.40
C SER A 484 0.58 3.67 -13.04
N TYR A 485 -0.10 4.18 -12.03
CA TYR A 485 0.36 4.32 -10.64
C TYR A 485 1.64 5.13 -10.45
N MET A 486 2.05 5.93 -11.44
CA MET A 486 3.17 6.87 -11.28
C MET A 486 2.80 7.96 -10.28
N GLN A 487 3.74 8.34 -9.42
CA GLN A 487 3.55 9.43 -8.47
C GLN A 487 3.65 10.78 -9.21
N ILE A 488 2.59 11.57 -9.16
CA ILE A 488 2.53 12.91 -9.72
C ILE A 488 2.63 13.89 -8.55
N PRO A 489 3.78 14.57 -8.37
CA PRO A 489 3.91 15.57 -7.32
C PRO A 489 3.06 16.79 -7.64
N PHE A 490 2.29 17.24 -6.66
CA PHE A 490 1.41 18.41 -6.77
C PHE A 490 1.61 19.43 -5.66
N GLN A 491 2.33 19.07 -4.60
CA GLN A 491 2.63 19.96 -3.47
C GLN A 491 3.97 19.60 -2.84
N TYR A 492 4.65 20.61 -2.31
CA TYR A 492 5.81 20.44 -1.45
C TYR A 492 5.83 21.48 -0.33
N SER A 493 6.63 21.20 0.68
CA SER A 493 7.03 22.16 1.70
C SER A 493 8.53 22.08 1.94
N ILE A 494 9.17 23.21 2.27
CA ILE A 494 10.61 23.30 2.56
C ILE A 494 10.82 24.19 3.78
N HIS A 495 11.38 23.63 4.86
CA HIS A 495 11.97 24.40 5.95
C HIS A 495 13.49 24.47 5.76
N THR A 496 14.04 25.68 5.67
CA THR A 496 15.48 25.90 5.48
C THR A 496 16.13 26.39 6.77
N ILE A 497 17.12 25.62 7.24
CA ILE A 497 17.98 25.95 8.38
C ILE A 497 19.27 26.58 7.85
N LEU A 498 19.60 27.78 8.35
CA LEU A 498 20.75 28.56 7.89
C LEU A 498 21.91 28.58 8.89
N ASP A 499 21.65 28.28 10.16
CA ASP A 499 22.64 28.20 11.22
C ASP A 499 22.16 27.27 12.35
N ASP A 500 22.97 27.16 13.41
CA ASP A 500 22.71 26.28 14.55
C ASP A 500 21.74 26.87 15.60
N LYS A 501 21.09 28.00 15.30
CA LYS A 501 20.15 28.71 16.18
C LYS A 501 18.69 28.46 15.82
N TYR A 502 18.42 27.49 14.97
CA TYR A 502 17.05 27.07 14.64
C TYR A 502 16.30 26.62 15.90
N ASP A 503 15.03 27.02 16.00
CA ASP A 503 14.11 26.60 17.05
C ASP A 503 12.73 26.39 16.44
N PHE A 504 12.23 25.15 16.49
CA PHE A 504 10.92 24.82 15.95
C PHE A 504 9.78 25.60 16.64
N LYS A 505 9.96 26.02 17.91
CA LYS A 505 8.96 26.81 18.65
C LYS A 505 8.90 28.26 18.17
N ASN A 506 9.93 28.73 17.50
CA ASN A 506 10.02 30.06 16.91
C ASN A 506 10.48 29.97 15.44
N SER A 507 9.83 29.06 14.69
CA SER A 507 10.23 28.71 13.32
C SER A 507 10.26 29.91 12.37
N GLN A 508 9.29 30.83 12.50
CA GLN A 508 9.18 32.03 11.66
C GLN A 508 10.36 33.01 11.82
N ALA A 509 10.99 33.04 13.00
CA ALA A 509 12.12 33.93 13.26
C ALA A 509 13.48 33.27 13.00
N THR A 510 13.56 31.95 13.14
CA THR A 510 14.83 31.20 13.16
C THR A 510 15.09 30.40 11.89
N MET A 511 14.08 30.22 11.03
CA MET A 511 14.18 29.46 9.78
C MET A 511 13.48 30.20 8.64
N LYS A 512 13.74 29.76 7.41
CA LYS A 512 13.01 30.17 6.22
C LYS A 512 12.06 29.06 5.79
N HIS A 513 10.95 29.43 5.19
CA HIS A 513 9.91 28.50 4.81
C HIS A 513 9.35 28.87 3.43
N ALA A 514 9.24 27.86 2.58
CA ALA A 514 8.64 27.96 1.25
C ALA A 514 7.74 26.74 1.04
N ASN A 515 6.65 26.93 0.30
CA ASN A 515 5.73 25.86 -0.05
C ASN A 515 5.10 26.09 -1.42
N PHE A 516 4.56 25.02 -1.98
CA PHE A 516 3.87 25.04 -3.25
C PHE A 516 2.69 24.07 -3.20
N ILE A 517 1.60 24.46 -3.85
CA ILE A 517 0.48 23.57 -4.13
C ILE A 517 -0.11 23.93 -5.48
N ALA A 518 -0.42 22.91 -6.28
CA ALA A 518 -1.07 23.05 -7.56
C ALA A 518 -2.36 23.88 -7.45
N ASN A 519 -2.52 24.80 -8.40
CA ASN A 519 -3.57 25.83 -8.39
C ASN A 519 -4.66 25.58 -9.46
N SER A 520 -4.56 24.51 -10.25
CA SER A 520 -5.49 24.17 -11.32
C SER A 520 -5.54 22.65 -11.54
N GLN A 521 -6.48 22.19 -12.37
CA GLN A 521 -6.65 20.80 -12.77
C GLN A 521 -5.66 20.34 -13.86
N ASN A 522 -4.84 21.26 -14.38
CA ASN A 522 -3.81 20.94 -15.35
C ASN A 522 -2.68 20.12 -14.73
N ASP A 523 -1.74 19.66 -15.56
CA ASP A 523 -0.57 18.93 -15.07
C ASP A 523 0.22 19.79 -14.08
N PRO A 524 0.37 19.38 -12.81
CA PRO A 524 1.02 20.21 -11.80
C PRO A 524 2.54 20.21 -11.92
N ARG A 525 3.13 19.24 -12.63
CA ARG A 525 4.58 19.00 -12.64
C ARG A 525 5.40 20.16 -13.22
N PRO A 526 4.98 20.82 -14.32
CA PRO A 526 5.70 21.97 -14.84
C PRO A 526 5.91 23.10 -13.82
N GLU A 527 4.82 23.58 -13.21
CA GLU A 527 4.88 24.64 -12.20
C GLU A 527 5.61 24.17 -10.93
N PHE A 528 5.33 22.92 -10.51
CA PHE A 528 6.01 22.28 -9.39
C PHE A 528 7.53 22.30 -9.57
N ILE A 529 8.05 21.84 -10.71
CA ILE A 529 9.50 21.77 -10.98
C ILE A 529 10.11 23.18 -10.94
N GLN A 530 9.45 24.14 -11.60
CA GLN A 530 9.95 25.51 -11.67
C GLN A 530 10.12 26.12 -10.29
N LYS A 531 9.09 26.01 -9.45
CA LYS A 531 9.09 26.55 -8.09
C LYS A 531 10.00 25.76 -7.16
N PHE A 532 9.96 24.44 -7.23
CA PHE A 532 10.78 23.57 -6.38
C PHE A 532 12.29 23.84 -6.57
N ILE A 533 12.75 24.01 -7.82
CA ILE A 533 14.15 24.35 -8.08
C ILE A 533 14.50 25.72 -7.50
N LYS A 534 13.67 26.75 -7.73
CA LYS A 534 13.93 28.10 -7.21
C LYS A 534 14.02 28.11 -5.68
N ASP A 535 13.08 27.47 -5.01
CA ASP A 535 13.02 27.45 -3.54
C ASP A 535 14.12 26.57 -2.93
N SER A 536 14.49 25.45 -3.58
CA SER A 536 15.55 24.52 -3.12
C SER A 536 16.97 25.09 -3.22
N PHE A 537 17.15 26.21 -3.91
CA PHE A 537 18.44 26.88 -4.08
C PHE A 537 18.40 28.36 -3.67
N GLU A 538 17.34 28.83 -3.01
CA GLU A 538 17.17 30.25 -2.64
C GLU A 538 18.37 30.80 -1.84
N PHE A 539 18.98 29.96 -1.01
CA PHE A 539 20.13 30.29 -0.16
C PHE A 539 21.43 29.61 -0.61
N GLY A 540 21.48 29.12 -1.86
CA GLY A 540 22.62 28.42 -2.44
C GLY A 540 22.54 26.89 -2.35
N PRO A 541 23.59 26.18 -2.80
CA PRO A 541 23.65 24.73 -2.69
C PRO A 541 23.84 24.30 -1.23
N GLY A 542 23.22 23.21 -0.82
CA GLY A 542 23.31 22.71 0.55
C GLY A 542 22.99 21.22 0.69
N ILE A 543 22.66 20.82 1.91
CA ILE A 543 22.20 19.46 2.23
C ILE A 543 20.68 19.41 2.18
N TYR A 544 20.14 18.40 1.50
CA TYR A 544 18.70 18.18 1.40
C TYR A 544 18.32 17.04 2.32
N VAL A 545 17.20 17.16 3.02
CA VAL A 545 16.76 16.19 4.01
C VAL A 545 15.33 15.83 3.73
N ALA A 546 15.06 14.53 3.70
CA ALA A 546 13.73 13.95 3.72
C ALA A 546 13.62 12.97 4.88
N TYR A 547 12.39 12.67 5.33
CA TYR A 547 12.16 11.57 6.26
C TYR A 547 11.67 10.36 5.47
N ASN A 548 12.49 9.32 5.37
CA ASN A 548 12.31 8.20 4.44
C ASN A 548 12.61 8.55 2.96
N LYS A 549 13.81 9.10 2.70
CA LYS A 549 14.28 9.71 1.43
C LYS A 549 14.02 8.92 0.15
N SER A 550 13.84 7.60 0.27
CA SER A 550 13.49 6.71 -0.83
C SER A 550 12.30 7.20 -1.66
N PHE A 551 11.29 7.80 -1.02
CA PHE A 551 10.10 8.32 -1.69
C PHE A 551 10.42 9.54 -2.53
N GLU A 552 11.02 10.55 -1.92
CA GLU A 552 11.36 11.82 -2.55
C GLU A 552 12.38 11.59 -3.66
N LYS A 553 13.39 10.74 -3.41
CA LYS A 553 14.37 10.35 -4.44
C LYS A 553 13.74 9.58 -5.59
N MET A 554 12.69 8.78 -5.35
CA MET A 554 11.94 8.12 -6.42
C MET A 554 11.18 9.15 -7.27
N VAL A 555 10.50 10.12 -6.64
CA VAL A 555 9.78 11.20 -7.34
C VAL A 555 10.76 12.05 -8.17
N LEU A 556 11.87 12.50 -7.58
CA LEU A 556 12.91 13.26 -8.29
C LEU A 556 13.46 12.48 -9.49
N ARG A 557 13.74 11.18 -9.34
CA ARG A 557 14.18 10.33 -10.45
C ARG A 557 13.17 10.28 -11.60
N GLN A 558 11.87 10.21 -11.28
CA GLN A 558 10.81 10.24 -12.29
C GLN A 558 10.79 11.60 -13.01
N LEU A 559 10.89 12.71 -12.28
CA LEU A 559 10.94 14.05 -12.89
C LEU A 559 12.18 14.21 -13.78
N ILE A 560 13.36 13.78 -13.33
CA ILE A 560 14.60 13.80 -14.13
C ILE A 560 14.45 13.03 -15.45
N GLN A 561 13.77 11.88 -15.42
CA GLN A 561 13.57 11.07 -16.61
C GLN A 561 12.60 11.71 -17.61
N LEU A 562 11.55 12.38 -17.13
CA LEU A 562 10.45 12.89 -17.96
C LEU A 562 10.66 14.32 -18.46
N PHE A 563 11.50 15.07 -17.75
CA PHE A 563 11.89 16.44 -18.06
C PHE A 563 13.43 16.56 -18.02
N PRO A 564 14.14 15.89 -18.96
CA PRO A 564 15.60 15.85 -18.98
C PRO A 564 16.26 17.24 -19.07
N GLU A 565 15.55 18.24 -19.56
CA GLU A 565 15.96 19.64 -19.59
C GLU A 565 16.23 20.23 -18.18
N TYR A 566 15.62 19.70 -17.11
CA TYR A 566 15.85 20.08 -15.71
C TYR A 566 16.66 19.04 -14.93
N ARG A 567 17.31 18.10 -15.62
CA ARG A 567 18.07 17.01 -15.01
C ARG A 567 19.07 17.52 -13.96
N LYS A 568 19.90 18.50 -14.31
CA LYS A 568 21.04 18.92 -13.49
C LYS A 568 20.63 19.43 -12.09
N PRO A 569 19.73 20.41 -11.94
CA PRO A 569 19.30 20.86 -10.61
C PRO A 569 18.59 19.74 -9.82
N LEU A 570 17.69 18.97 -10.46
CA LEU A 570 16.98 17.88 -9.77
C LEU A 570 17.92 16.76 -9.34
N HIS A 571 18.94 16.45 -10.14
CA HIS A 571 19.92 15.42 -9.83
C HIS A 571 20.86 15.86 -8.71
N TYR A 572 21.23 17.15 -8.66
CA TYR A 572 21.97 17.72 -7.53
C TYR A 572 21.22 17.52 -6.22
N ILE A 573 19.92 17.87 -6.19
CA ILE A 573 19.07 17.66 -5.02
C ILE A 573 19.04 16.16 -4.68
N TRP A 574 18.73 15.30 -5.66
CA TRP A 574 18.63 13.86 -5.49
C TRP A 574 19.88 13.23 -4.85
N GLN A 575 21.09 13.56 -5.33
CA GLN A 575 22.32 12.97 -4.79
C GLN A 575 22.70 13.52 -3.41
N ASN A 576 22.37 14.78 -3.13
CA ASN A 576 22.62 15.43 -1.84
C ASN A 576 21.46 15.27 -0.82
N THR A 577 20.45 14.44 -1.12
CA THR A 577 19.38 14.09 -0.16
C THR A 577 19.84 13.01 0.84
N ILE A 578 19.88 13.37 2.13
CA ILE A 578 20.08 12.47 3.27
C ILE A 578 18.75 12.10 3.95
N ASP A 579 18.76 11.07 4.82
CA ASP A 579 17.54 10.55 5.46
C ASP A 579 17.55 10.78 6.97
N LEU A 580 16.64 11.62 7.46
CA LEU A 580 16.48 11.85 8.90
C LEU A 580 16.05 10.58 9.66
N ARG A 581 15.47 9.60 8.95
CA ARG A 581 15.10 8.31 9.52
C ARG A 581 16.31 7.44 9.89
N ASP A 582 17.52 7.76 9.39
CA ASP A 582 18.73 6.96 9.63
C ASP A 582 19.13 6.88 11.12
N PHE A 583 18.73 7.84 11.95
CA PHE A 583 18.88 7.77 13.42
C PHE A 583 18.07 6.62 14.06
N PHE A 584 16.98 6.20 13.42
CA PHE A 584 16.06 5.21 13.97
C PHE A 584 16.11 3.89 13.20
N ALA A 585 16.36 3.92 11.89
CA ALA A 585 16.26 2.73 11.05
C ALA A 585 17.27 2.69 9.90
N LYS A 586 18.51 2.28 10.20
CA LYS A 586 19.54 1.96 9.21
C LYS A 586 19.66 0.44 9.01
N ALA A 587 19.90 -0.01 7.79
CA ALA A 587 19.92 -1.45 7.42
C ALA A 587 20.97 -2.27 8.20
N GLN A 588 22.14 -1.69 8.48
CA GLN A 588 23.21 -2.31 9.27
C GLN A 588 23.17 -1.87 10.74
N ASN A 589 22.64 -0.67 11.02
CA ASN A 589 22.61 -0.05 12.34
C ASN A 589 21.22 0.38 12.76
N ASN A 590 20.33 -0.59 12.97
CA ASN A 590 18.97 -0.28 13.37
C ASN A 590 18.96 0.32 14.79
N TRP A 591 18.12 1.34 15.01
CA TRP A 591 17.86 1.97 16.31
C TRP A 591 19.12 2.55 17.00
N LEU A 592 19.79 3.53 16.39
CA LEU A 592 20.82 4.30 17.09
C LEU A 592 20.20 5.09 18.26
N ILE A 593 18.97 5.58 18.06
CA ILE A 593 18.13 6.15 19.10
C ILE A 593 16.83 5.34 19.18
N TYR A 594 16.44 4.92 20.39
CA TYR A 594 15.22 4.16 20.63
C TYR A 594 14.54 4.54 21.95
N HIS A 595 13.35 5.10 21.84
CA HIS A 595 12.43 5.20 22.96
C HIS A 595 11.50 3.97 22.98
N PRO A 596 11.22 3.33 24.14
CA PRO A 596 10.30 2.19 24.24
C PRO A 596 8.94 2.43 23.59
N GLU A 597 8.38 3.64 23.76
CA GLU A 597 7.11 4.05 23.14
C GLU A 597 7.12 4.09 21.61
N PHE A 598 8.28 4.02 20.95
CA PHE A 598 8.33 3.79 19.50
C PHE A 598 7.74 2.42 19.11
N LYS A 599 7.71 1.46 20.05
CA LYS A 599 7.15 0.10 19.86
C LYS A 599 7.65 -0.57 18.57
N GLY A 600 8.94 -0.40 18.27
CA GLY A 600 9.61 -0.96 17.11
C GLY A 600 9.22 -0.33 15.76
N LYS A 601 8.62 0.86 15.75
CA LYS A 601 8.23 1.60 14.54
C LYS A 601 8.99 2.93 14.43
N SER A 602 9.49 3.23 13.23
CA SER A 602 10.33 4.40 12.92
C SER A 602 9.65 5.34 11.92
N SER A 603 8.33 5.51 12.04
CA SER A 603 7.59 6.53 11.28
C SER A 603 7.62 7.83 12.07
N ILE A 604 7.71 8.97 11.36
CA ILE A 604 7.73 10.30 11.99
C ILE A 604 6.48 10.55 12.85
N LYS A 605 5.33 10.01 12.45
CA LYS A 605 4.06 10.09 13.21
C LYS A 605 4.10 9.35 14.56
N ILE A 606 5.15 8.58 14.80
CA ILE A 606 5.43 7.89 16.06
C ILE A 606 6.63 8.50 16.76
N THR A 607 7.74 8.71 16.03
CA THR A 607 8.98 9.21 16.65
C THR A 607 8.84 10.66 17.09
N GLN A 608 8.23 11.53 16.29
CA GLN A 608 8.12 12.95 16.63
C GLN A 608 7.27 13.17 17.88
N PRO A 609 6.02 12.65 18.01
CA PRO A 609 5.21 12.91 19.21
C PRO A 609 5.79 12.31 20.50
N VAL A 610 6.54 11.20 20.39
CA VAL A 610 7.22 10.58 21.53
C VAL A 610 8.44 11.38 21.98
N LEU A 611 9.19 11.96 21.04
CA LEU A 611 10.34 12.83 21.35
C LEU A 611 9.89 14.22 21.82
N ASP A 612 8.82 14.77 21.25
CA ASP A 612 8.22 16.03 21.69
C ASP A 612 6.72 16.07 21.36
N GLY A 613 5.87 16.05 22.38
CA GLY A 613 4.41 16.07 22.20
C GLY A 613 3.80 17.46 21.96
N SER A 614 4.59 18.53 21.89
CA SER A 614 4.07 19.90 21.77
C SER A 614 3.60 20.25 20.36
N LEU A 615 4.20 19.66 19.32
CA LEU A 615 3.71 19.75 17.95
C LEU A 615 2.62 18.68 17.73
N SER A 616 1.42 19.13 17.32
CA SER A 616 0.24 18.28 17.16
C SER A 616 -0.40 18.52 15.80
N TYR A 617 -1.12 17.52 15.29
CA TYR A 617 -1.88 17.56 14.03
C TYR A 617 -3.40 17.58 14.25
N LYS A 618 -3.85 17.59 15.52
CA LYS A 618 -5.27 17.43 15.88
C LYS A 618 -6.16 18.61 15.49
N ASP A 619 -5.57 19.76 15.27
CA ASP A 619 -6.22 21.00 14.81
C ASP A 619 -6.45 21.06 13.30
N LEU A 620 -5.83 20.17 12.51
CA LEU A 620 -5.98 20.15 11.06
C LEU A 620 -7.09 19.22 10.59
N ARG A 621 -7.90 19.68 9.64
CA ARG A 621 -8.93 18.87 8.98
C ARG A 621 -8.32 17.80 8.07
N ILE A 622 -7.18 18.10 7.45
CA ILE A 622 -6.36 17.16 6.67
C ILE A 622 -5.12 16.88 7.51
N ASN A 623 -4.96 15.63 7.91
CA ASN A 623 -3.91 15.20 8.84
C ASN A 623 -3.23 13.89 8.42
N LYS A 624 -3.45 13.46 7.18
CA LYS A 624 -2.85 12.27 6.58
C LYS A 624 -2.64 12.45 5.08
N GLY A 625 -1.51 11.95 4.57
CA GLY A 625 -1.14 12.03 3.15
C GLY A 625 -2.06 11.26 2.20
N ASP A 626 -2.66 10.14 2.62
CA ASP A 626 -3.66 9.43 1.81
C ASP A 626 -4.90 10.30 1.53
N LYS A 627 -5.35 11.05 2.54
CA LYS A 627 -6.41 12.04 2.39
C LYS A 627 -5.98 13.22 1.52
N ALA A 628 -4.73 13.67 1.64
CA ALA A 628 -4.19 14.75 0.82
C ALA A 628 -4.17 14.36 -0.67
N SER A 629 -3.62 13.20 -1.00
CA SER A 629 -3.65 12.63 -2.37
C SER A 629 -5.09 12.54 -2.90
N GLN A 630 -6.02 12.02 -2.09
CA GLN A 630 -7.39 11.83 -2.53
C GLN A 630 -8.07 13.16 -2.87
N VAL A 631 -7.89 14.17 -2.03
CA VAL A 631 -8.49 15.49 -2.21
C VAL A 631 -7.93 16.16 -3.47
N PHE A 632 -6.62 16.09 -3.71
CA PHE A 632 -6.05 16.63 -4.96
C PHE A 632 -6.51 15.85 -6.19
N ARG A 633 -6.59 14.53 -6.12
CA ARG A 633 -7.10 13.72 -7.22
C ARG A 633 -8.54 14.07 -7.57
N GLN A 634 -9.40 14.23 -6.57
CA GLN A 634 -10.78 14.68 -6.78
C GLN A 634 -10.86 16.07 -7.42
N PHE A 635 -9.94 16.96 -7.08
CA PHE A 635 -9.82 18.26 -7.74
C PHE A 635 -9.41 18.12 -9.21
N ALA A 636 -8.37 17.34 -9.50
CA ALA A 636 -7.86 17.11 -10.85
C ALA A 636 -8.82 16.32 -11.76
N ASP A 637 -9.72 15.52 -11.17
CA ASP A 637 -10.77 14.76 -11.87
C ASP A 637 -12.13 15.51 -11.89
N ASP A 638 -12.14 16.83 -11.63
CA ASP A 638 -13.31 17.73 -11.71
C ASP A 638 -14.50 17.37 -10.79
N PHE A 639 -14.27 16.66 -9.67
CA PHE A 639 -15.34 16.34 -8.72
C PHE A 639 -15.86 17.55 -7.93
N PHE A 640 -15.07 18.64 -7.85
CA PHE A 640 -15.47 19.90 -7.22
C PHE A 640 -14.79 21.10 -7.90
N THR A 641 -15.35 22.29 -7.69
CA THR A 641 -14.96 23.50 -8.42
C THR A 641 -13.65 24.13 -7.91
N GLN A 642 -13.03 24.97 -8.73
CA GLN A 642 -11.88 25.82 -8.34
C GLN A 642 -12.17 26.64 -7.07
N GLU A 643 -13.38 27.17 -6.94
CA GLU A 643 -13.77 27.96 -5.76
C GLU A 643 -13.76 27.10 -4.49
N GLN A 644 -14.20 25.85 -4.58
CA GLN A 644 -14.15 24.90 -3.46
C GLN A 644 -12.71 24.53 -3.12
N TRP A 645 -11.83 24.35 -4.11
CA TRP A 645 -10.41 24.13 -3.87
C TRP A 645 -9.77 25.26 -3.07
N GLU A 646 -9.91 26.50 -3.55
CA GLU A 646 -9.31 27.69 -2.95
C GLU A 646 -9.85 27.96 -1.53
N ASN A 647 -11.17 27.86 -1.33
CA ASN A 647 -11.82 28.27 -0.09
C ASN A 647 -11.88 27.17 0.98
N ILE A 648 -11.84 25.88 0.61
CA ILE A 648 -12.10 24.77 1.52
C ILE A 648 -10.86 23.92 1.80
N PHE A 649 -10.03 23.66 0.79
CA PHE A 649 -9.00 22.61 0.89
C PHE A 649 -7.58 23.17 0.87
N LYS A 650 -7.28 24.13 0.00
CA LYS A 650 -5.91 24.59 -0.26
C LYS A 650 -5.16 25.03 0.99
N LYS A 651 -5.78 25.83 1.86
CA LYS A 651 -5.17 26.30 3.11
C LYS A 651 -4.86 25.15 4.08
N ASP A 652 -5.78 24.19 4.21
CA ASP A 652 -5.59 23.03 5.09
C ASP A 652 -4.51 22.08 4.55
N MET A 653 -4.44 21.91 3.23
CA MET A 653 -3.41 21.11 2.55
C MET A 653 -2.01 21.71 2.76
N LEU A 654 -1.86 23.02 2.57
CA LEU A 654 -0.60 23.73 2.82
C LEU A 654 -0.17 23.57 4.28
N ALA A 655 -1.07 23.83 5.23
CA ALA A 655 -0.77 23.71 6.66
C ALA A 655 -0.37 22.29 7.09
N TYR A 656 -0.90 21.25 6.43
CA TYR A 656 -0.52 19.86 6.68
C TYR A 656 0.92 19.56 6.24
N CYS A 657 1.26 19.85 4.98
CA CYS A 657 2.61 19.60 4.43
C CYS A 657 3.68 20.45 5.14
N ASP A 658 3.34 21.69 5.49
CA ASP A 658 4.21 22.57 6.29
C ASP A 658 4.51 21.99 7.67
N ARG A 659 3.55 21.26 8.24
CA ARG A 659 3.73 20.63 9.53
C ARG A 659 4.63 19.39 9.46
N ASP A 660 4.61 18.65 8.36
CA ASP A 660 5.46 17.47 8.18
C ASP A 660 6.95 17.85 8.10
N THR A 661 7.30 18.92 7.38
CA THR A 661 8.68 19.43 7.38
C THR A 661 9.07 20.08 8.72
N LEU A 662 8.16 20.76 9.41
CA LEU A 662 8.42 21.26 10.76
C LEU A 662 8.64 20.11 11.77
N ALA A 663 7.91 19.00 11.64
CA ALA A 663 8.10 17.79 12.44
C ALA A 663 9.50 17.19 12.26
N MET A 664 10.08 17.28 11.05
CA MET A 664 11.47 16.88 10.81
C MET A 664 12.46 17.77 11.59
N VAL A 665 12.24 19.08 11.61
CA VAL A 665 13.05 20.00 12.42
C VAL A 665 12.95 19.65 13.91
N VAL A 666 11.74 19.35 14.42
CA VAL A 666 11.54 18.90 15.81
C VAL A 666 12.39 17.66 16.12
N VAL A 667 12.32 16.65 15.24
CA VAL A 667 13.09 15.41 15.42
C VAL A 667 14.59 15.71 15.45
N LEU A 668 15.11 16.48 14.49
CA LEU A 668 16.53 16.85 14.47
C LEU A 668 16.93 17.61 15.74
N GLN A 669 16.14 18.61 16.15
CA GLN A 669 16.41 19.38 17.36
C GLN A 669 16.48 18.48 18.59
N LYS A 670 15.55 17.51 18.72
CA LYS A 670 15.54 16.56 19.83
C LYS A 670 16.72 15.61 19.81
N VAL A 671 17.13 15.13 18.63
CA VAL A 671 18.36 14.33 18.50
C VAL A 671 19.57 15.14 18.99
N VAL A 672 19.70 16.40 18.56
CA VAL A 672 20.80 17.26 18.99
C VAL A 672 20.75 17.53 20.50
N GLU A 673 19.57 17.79 21.08
CA GLU A 673 19.39 17.96 22.53
C GLU A 673 19.83 16.71 23.32
N LEU A 674 19.42 15.51 22.89
CA LEU A 674 19.82 14.25 23.53
C LEU A 674 21.34 14.06 23.54
N ILE A 675 22.01 14.35 22.42
CA ILE A 675 23.47 14.22 22.33
C ILE A 675 24.19 15.28 23.18
N LYS A 676 23.67 16.52 23.22
CA LYS A 676 24.21 17.57 24.10
C LYS A 676 24.10 17.22 25.59
N GLU A 677 23.01 16.58 25.99
CA GLU A 677 22.82 16.15 27.38
C GLU A 677 23.79 15.01 27.78
N ILE A 678 24.19 14.17 26.83
CA ILE A 678 25.20 13.12 27.04
C ILE A 678 26.59 13.73 27.16
N ASP A 679 27.01 14.50 26.14
CA ASP A 679 28.29 15.19 26.12
C ASP A 679 28.24 16.42 25.20
N PRO A 680 28.24 17.64 25.75
CA PRO A 680 28.27 18.87 24.96
C PRO A 680 29.45 18.98 24.00
N MET A 681 30.60 18.35 24.33
CA MET A 681 31.82 18.42 23.50
C MET A 681 31.65 17.73 22.15
N LEU A 682 30.75 16.74 22.03
CA LEU A 682 30.48 16.06 20.76
C LEU A 682 29.90 17.03 19.73
N ILE A 683 28.98 17.90 20.14
CA ILE A 683 28.40 18.91 19.26
C ILE A 683 29.40 20.03 18.96
N GLU A 684 30.23 20.43 19.94
CA GLU A 684 31.29 21.42 19.68
C GLU A 684 32.32 20.94 18.67
N THR A 685 32.66 19.65 18.71
CA THR A 685 33.57 19.01 17.75
C THR A 685 33.01 19.07 16.33
N ILE A 686 31.73 18.72 16.15
CA ILE A 686 31.04 18.82 14.85
C ILE A 686 31.08 20.27 14.32
N LYS A 687 30.81 21.27 15.17
CA LYS A 687 30.82 22.68 14.79
C LYS A 687 32.20 23.20 14.37
N LYS A 688 33.28 22.67 14.96
CA LYS A 688 34.65 23.09 14.65
C LYS A 688 35.20 22.47 13.36
N GLY A 689 34.50 21.48 12.78
CA GLY A 689 34.96 20.76 11.60
C GLY A 689 36.20 19.89 11.86
N GLU A 690 36.51 19.61 13.12
CA GLU A 690 37.62 18.74 13.53
C GLU A 690 37.09 17.33 13.76
N SER A 691 37.08 16.49 12.72
CA SER A 691 36.94 15.04 12.87
C SER A 691 37.82 14.29 11.90
#